data_AF-B8LBU2-F1
#
_entry.id   AF-B8LBU2-F1
#
_cell.length_a   1.000
_cell.length_b   1.000
_cell.length_c   1.000
_cell.angle_alpha   90.00
_cell.angle_beta   90.00
_cell.angle_gamma   90.00
#
_symmetry.space_group_name_H-M   'P 1'
#
loop_
_entity.id
_entity.type
_entity.pdbx_description
1 polymer ?
#
loop_
_entity_poly.entity_id
_entity_poly.type
_entity_poly.pdbx_seq_one_letter_code
_entity_poly.pdbx_strand_id
1 'polypeptide(L)'
;MSHGNSSPRTSKHLKLRRAPSVVSISNPQEYDDVECCAASNGGINCSSSSSCSPGHNSSELKFLHEEDRKDKPLDHHHLHLHEYTSEFTPFSRRIIRFVTPSSPLRLPNQSTSTALTVAILQTLPALVLLFGLPYLIWDAHPTDWSVWNVYPVVRHVDMVWSSLLHVGAWPVGVVTVGIVMGLPSSGGASSAGAMANISQSHWKMSLVVSLILLHGVIIQMVLQMAYPSLLWNPFMWGWYTVYHPANIAASLKGACLDFSKHSTSRQPLCLEERQWKELSSGQLSSSSPDDVLTVQKGLDYLQNQSGGVLINALARNVADAIPALRMNMEGLAPFFNAANSNNNSGGNKLSLVIFENDSNDGTRELFNSWADEAFTQNAGYDVDIINCGPKNPNCELGIMDRYDNMNLFTNPTASGVGKLGEFRQIALDYIMKKAEYKEYSHMIVLDVDLGTSISPLGLLHTLGLEGGITQNHVVASSSSQVWPGTMGTIIPPYDLSAFRPEETLENKRVREMHQSFCELMPKGDRWRNMCEACSPMQLFLIQSTDDVTTNHRLPYQVTSAFNGLTIYPLSLIRERGSLAKYDSGDDNQRCEHVGFHLSLNKPMYVNPKWTMNLKPSKPGGPTGWRAIKTLVYAVFGRPNVMFAIVFGNLVFFWMFVSAFWLIGLSLRGLWGVFVTGSGSEKRMEGRSKDFDVSGIETREM
;
A
#
# COMPACT_ATOMS: atom_id res chain seq x y z
N MET A 1 -57.01 -43.51 32.97
CA MET A 1 -56.32 -44.81 32.85
C MET A 1 -54.94 -44.55 32.26
N SER A 2 -53.94 -45.25 32.83
CA SER A 2 -52.50 -45.34 32.51
C SER A 2 -51.61 -44.09 32.63
N HIS A 3 -50.75 -44.17 33.66
CA HIS A 3 -49.55 -43.39 33.95
C HIS A 3 -48.46 -43.49 32.87
N GLY A 4 -47.61 -42.46 32.81
CA GLY A 4 -46.31 -42.48 32.14
C GLY A 4 -45.38 -41.39 32.68
N ASN A 5 -44.80 -41.64 33.86
CA ASN A 5 -43.72 -40.84 34.44
C ASN A 5 -42.43 -41.00 33.62
N SER A 6 -41.81 -39.89 33.20
CA SER A 6 -40.39 -39.87 32.84
C SER A 6 -39.68 -38.71 33.55
N SER A 7 -38.65 -39.08 34.29
CA SER A 7 -37.81 -38.25 35.16
C SER A 7 -36.85 -37.38 34.35
N PRO A 8 -36.55 -36.13 34.77
CA PRO A 8 -35.51 -35.32 34.12
C PRO A 8 -34.12 -35.75 34.59
N ARG A 9 -33.29 -36.20 33.64
CA ARG A 9 -31.85 -36.41 33.84
C ARG A 9 -31.17 -35.06 34.10
N THR A 10 -30.66 -34.90 35.31
CA THR A 10 -29.75 -33.83 35.71
C THR A 10 -28.34 -34.14 35.23
N SER A 11 -27.86 -33.46 34.17
CA SER A 11 -26.45 -33.47 33.81
C SER A 11 -25.69 -32.48 34.70
N LYS A 12 -25.14 -33.00 35.81
CA LYS A 12 -24.12 -32.30 36.60
C LYS A 12 -22.87 -32.15 35.73
N HIS A 13 -22.64 -30.96 35.17
CA HIS A 13 -21.35 -30.62 34.60
C HIS A 13 -20.33 -30.39 35.73
N LEU A 14 -19.24 -31.15 35.67
CA LEU A 14 -18.06 -30.99 36.52
C LEU A 14 -17.54 -29.55 36.43
N LYS A 15 -17.57 -28.82 37.56
CA LYS A 15 -16.73 -27.64 37.78
C LYS A 15 -15.29 -28.11 37.97
N LEU A 16 -14.49 -28.08 36.90
CA LEU A 16 -13.04 -28.09 37.00
C LEU A 16 -12.58 -26.70 37.43
N ARG A 17 -12.30 -26.54 38.73
CA ARG A 17 -11.50 -25.43 39.26
C ARG A 17 -10.12 -25.47 38.59
N ARG A 18 -9.86 -24.55 37.65
CA ARG A 18 -8.47 -24.17 37.34
C ARG A 18 -7.99 -23.26 38.46
N ALA A 19 -6.87 -23.63 39.06
CA ALA A 19 -6.11 -22.77 39.95
C ALA A 19 -5.68 -21.50 39.19
N PRO A 20 -5.59 -20.34 39.86
CA PRO A 20 -5.11 -19.11 39.23
C PRO A 20 -3.66 -19.33 38.80
N SER A 21 -3.41 -19.20 37.50
CA SER A 21 -2.04 -19.00 37.01
C SER A 21 -1.57 -17.67 37.56
N VAL A 22 -0.63 -17.72 38.49
CA VAL A 22 0.18 -16.58 38.91
C VAL A 22 0.74 -15.96 37.64
N VAL A 23 0.26 -14.76 37.30
CA VAL A 23 0.82 -13.92 36.26
C VAL A 23 2.19 -13.49 36.79
N SER A 24 3.20 -14.24 36.38
CA SER A 24 4.59 -13.80 36.46
C SER A 24 4.70 -12.58 35.56
N ILE A 25 4.86 -11.41 36.18
CA ILE A 25 5.28 -10.17 35.55
C ILE A 25 6.59 -10.49 34.84
N SER A 26 6.51 -10.79 33.54
CA SER A 26 7.65 -10.95 32.66
C SER A 26 7.81 -9.63 31.94
N ASN A 27 9.05 -9.12 32.02
CA ASN A 27 9.53 -7.85 31.50
C ASN A 27 8.86 -7.41 30.18
N PRO A 28 8.40 -6.14 30.07
CA PRO A 28 8.22 -5.50 28.79
C PRO A 28 9.60 -5.07 28.28
N GLN A 29 10.38 -6.04 27.79
CA GLN A 29 11.35 -5.78 26.73
C GLN A 29 10.76 -6.39 25.47
N GLU A 30 9.68 -5.75 25.02
CA GLU A 30 9.31 -5.78 23.62
C GLU A 30 10.54 -5.21 22.89
N TYR A 31 11.12 -6.02 22.00
CA TYR A 31 12.24 -5.58 21.18
C TYR A 31 11.81 -4.25 20.53
N ASP A 32 12.46 -3.15 20.91
CA ASP A 32 12.46 -1.95 20.10
C ASP A 32 12.84 -2.41 18.69
N ASP A 33 11.83 -2.41 17.81
CA ASP A 33 12.00 -2.69 16.41
C ASP A 33 13.17 -1.86 15.93
N VAL A 34 14.13 -2.52 15.30
CA VAL A 34 15.37 -1.94 14.79
C VAL A 34 15.02 -0.81 13.81
N GLU A 35 14.81 0.40 14.33
CA GLU A 35 14.91 1.63 13.58
C GLU A 35 16.36 1.74 13.16
N CYS A 36 16.62 1.39 11.90
CA CYS A 36 17.84 1.79 11.19
C CYS A 36 17.86 3.32 11.06
N CYS A 37 18.15 4.01 12.16
CA CYS A 37 18.63 5.39 12.16
C CYS A 37 20.02 5.39 11.52
N ALA A 38 20.08 5.48 10.18
CA ALA A 38 21.26 6.01 9.50
C ALA A 38 21.28 7.53 9.66
N ALA A 39 21.51 8.01 10.89
CA ALA A 39 21.89 9.38 11.16
C ALA A 39 23.42 9.46 11.12
N SER A 40 23.96 9.88 9.98
CA SER A 40 25.37 10.23 9.83
C SER A 40 25.67 11.47 10.68
N ASN A 41 26.24 11.27 11.86
CA ASN A 41 26.90 12.33 12.62
C ASN A 41 28.25 12.65 11.98
N GLY A 42 28.23 13.47 10.93
CA GLY A 42 29.40 14.19 10.45
C GLY A 42 29.60 15.45 11.29
N GLY A 43 30.42 15.35 12.34
CA GLY A 43 30.85 16.50 13.13
C GLY A 43 31.72 17.44 12.29
N ILE A 44 31.23 18.65 12.05
CA ILE A 44 31.99 19.77 11.51
C ILE A 44 32.77 20.41 12.68
N ASN A 45 34.09 20.37 12.61
CA ASN A 45 34.95 21.36 13.28
C ASN A 45 35.11 22.55 12.33
N CYS A 46 34.37 23.63 12.57
CA CYS A 46 34.67 24.94 12.00
C CYS A 46 35.63 25.66 12.94
N SER A 47 36.77 26.09 12.41
CA SER A 47 37.48 27.24 12.95
C SER A 47 37.96 28.10 11.79
N SER A 48 37.58 29.38 11.85
CA SER A 48 38.21 30.57 11.26
C SER A 48 38.39 30.58 9.73
N SER A 49 38.18 31.65 8.97
CA SER A 49 37.89 33.06 9.24
C SER A 49 37.94 33.75 7.87
N SER A 50 37.24 34.89 7.75
CA SER A 50 37.48 35.95 6.74
C SER A 50 37.10 35.62 5.30
N SER A 51 36.68 36.52 4.44
CA SER A 51 36.10 37.87 4.50
C SER A 51 35.92 38.29 3.03
N CYS A 52 34.97 39.19 2.78
CA CYS A 52 34.90 40.08 1.62
C CYS A 52 34.21 39.58 0.33
N SER A 53 33.30 40.46 -0.09
CA SER A 53 32.34 40.44 -1.19
C SER A 53 32.99 40.75 -2.57
N PRO A 54 32.26 41.23 -3.60
CA PRO A 54 32.02 40.49 -4.83
C PRO A 54 32.61 41.19 -6.08
N GLY A 55 32.60 40.53 -7.25
CA GLY A 55 32.83 41.28 -8.50
C GLY A 55 33.20 40.49 -9.74
N HIS A 56 32.28 40.51 -10.71
CA HIS A 56 32.44 40.88 -12.12
C HIS A 56 33.63 40.40 -12.99
N ASN A 57 33.24 40.02 -14.22
CA ASN A 57 33.90 40.26 -15.53
C ASN A 57 35.13 39.39 -15.88
N SER A 58 35.04 38.50 -16.86
CA SER A 58 35.08 38.69 -18.34
C SER A 58 36.50 38.66 -18.92
N SER A 59 36.67 37.90 -20.03
CA SER A 59 37.81 37.91 -20.98
C SER A 59 39.17 37.48 -20.37
N GLU A 60 40.16 36.91 -21.03
CA GLU A 60 40.66 36.93 -22.41
C GLU A 60 41.74 35.82 -22.50
N LEU A 61 41.74 34.97 -23.53
CA LEU A 61 42.76 34.88 -24.58
C LEU A 61 44.23 35.23 -24.22
N LYS A 62 45.14 34.24 -24.33
CA LYS A 62 46.57 34.31 -24.76
C LYS A 62 47.12 32.86 -24.79
N PHE A 63 47.49 32.22 -25.90
CA PHE A 63 48.65 32.40 -26.81
C PHE A 63 50.03 32.36 -26.12
N LEU A 64 50.76 31.24 -26.23
CA LEU A 64 51.93 31.01 -27.12
C LEU A 64 52.79 29.79 -26.72
N HIS A 65 53.33 29.12 -27.76
CA HIS A 65 54.50 28.22 -27.84
C HIS A 65 54.51 26.94 -26.96
N GLU A 66 55.03 25.80 -27.41
CA GLU A 66 56.24 25.56 -28.19
C GLU A 66 56.22 24.21 -28.93
N GLU A 67 57.09 24.11 -29.92
CA GLU A 67 57.28 23.05 -30.91
C GLU A 67 57.71 21.71 -30.30
N ASP A 68 57.31 20.60 -30.92
CA ASP A 68 58.31 19.59 -31.28
C ASP A 68 57.89 18.76 -32.51
N ARG A 69 58.75 18.81 -33.53
CA ARG A 69 58.67 18.10 -34.81
C ARG A 69 59.19 16.67 -34.63
N LYS A 70 58.42 15.67 -35.09
CA LYS A 70 59.00 14.42 -35.60
C LYS A 70 58.30 13.97 -36.86
N ASP A 71 59.12 13.86 -37.91
CA ASP A 71 58.80 13.44 -39.26
C ASP A 71 58.16 12.06 -39.32
N LYS A 72 57.12 11.92 -40.15
CA LYS A 72 56.62 10.65 -40.66
C LYS A 72 56.32 10.76 -42.16
N PRO A 73 56.56 9.71 -42.95
CA PRO A 73 56.61 9.76 -44.40
C PRO A 73 55.23 9.94 -45.04
N LEU A 74 55.21 10.68 -46.14
CA LEU A 74 54.06 10.90 -47.02
C LEU A 74 53.50 9.57 -47.55
N ASP A 75 52.22 9.32 -47.30
CA ASP A 75 51.42 8.30 -47.95
C ASP A 75 50.60 8.93 -49.10
N HIS A 76 50.86 8.49 -50.33
CA HIS A 76 50.45 9.17 -51.56
C HIS A 76 49.02 8.82 -52.05
N HIS A 77 48.06 8.56 -51.16
CA HIS A 77 46.72 8.08 -51.56
C HIS A 77 45.52 8.96 -51.20
N HIS A 78 45.72 10.19 -50.70
CA HIS A 78 44.60 11.03 -50.24
C HIS A 78 44.18 12.20 -51.16
N LEU A 79 44.72 12.30 -52.38
CA LEU A 79 44.58 13.51 -53.22
C LEU A 79 43.29 13.62 -54.07
N HIS A 80 42.39 12.63 -54.06
CA HIS A 80 41.19 12.69 -54.94
C HIS A 80 39.86 13.06 -54.27
N LEU A 81 39.77 13.12 -52.93
CA LEU A 81 38.48 13.37 -52.23
C LEU A 81 38.26 14.83 -51.81
N HIS A 82 39.33 15.65 -51.81
CA HIS A 82 39.27 17.03 -51.31
C HIS A 82 38.74 18.02 -52.36
N GLU A 83 38.77 17.65 -53.64
CA GLU A 83 38.32 18.53 -54.73
C GLU A 83 36.78 18.52 -54.89
N TYR A 84 36.12 17.40 -54.60
CA TYR A 84 34.66 17.24 -54.74
C TYR A 84 33.82 17.74 -53.55
N THR A 85 34.42 18.01 -52.38
CA THR A 85 33.67 18.40 -51.17
C THR A 85 33.74 19.89 -50.84
N SER A 86 34.44 20.67 -51.67
CA SER A 86 34.66 22.11 -51.49
C SER A 86 33.39 22.95 -51.70
N GLU A 87 32.43 22.48 -52.51
CA GLU A 87 31.18 23.17 -52.82
C GLU A 87 30.08 23.05 -51.74
N PHE A 88 30.24 22.16 -50.75
CA PHE A 88 29.22 21.98 -49.71
C PHE A 88 29.38 22.95 -48.54
N THR A 89 28.25 23.44 -48.02
CA THR A 89 28.20 24.31 -46.83
C THR A 89 28.76 23.60 -45.58
N PRO A 90 29.24 24.34 -44.55
CA PRO A 90 29.81 23.74 -43.33
C PRO A 90 28.84 22.79 -42.60
N PHE A 91 27.54 23.04 -42.69
CA PHE A 91 26.50 22.19 -42.10
C PHE A 91 26.33 20.89 -42.89
N SER A 92 26.30 20.95 -44.23
CA SER A 92 26.28 19.79 -45.11
C SER A 92 27.52 18.91 -44.93
N ARG A 93 28.71 19.48 -44.70
CA ARG A 93 29.92 18.70 -44.38
C ARG A 93 29.84 17.98 -43.03
N ARG A 94 29.15 18.57 -42.04
CA ARG A 94 28.89 17.91 -40.75
C ARG A 94 27.89 16.76 -40.91
N ILE A 95 26.81 16.95 -41.67
CA ILE A 95 25.85 15.87 -41.96
C ILE A 95 26.54 14.78 -42.78
N ILE A 96 27.32 15.12 -43.81
CA ILE A 96 28.06 14.15 -44.60
C ILE A 96 29.05 13.39 -43.70
N ARG A 97 29.82 14.04 -42.82
CA ARG A 97 30.67 13.32 -41.84
C ARG A 97 29.89 12.49 -40.81
N PHE A 98 28.65 12.85 -40.52
CA PHE A 98 27.78 12.08 -39.61
C PHE A 98 27.12 10.88 -40.31
N VAL A 99 26.92 10.96 -41.63
CA VAL A 99 26.23 9.95 -42.46
C VAL A 99 27.21 9.07 -43.25
N THR A 100 28.42 9.56 -43.54
CA THR A 100 29.54 8.77 -44.06
C THR A 100 30.48 8.44 -42.92
N PRO A 101 30.33 7.26 -42.28
CA PRO A 101 31.32 6.82 -41.30
C PRO A 101 32.65 6.66 -42.03
N SER A 102 33.67 7.38 -41.56
CA SER A 102 35.05 7.30 -42.05
C SER A 102 35.76 5.98 -41.72
N SER A 103 35.03 5.04 -41.16
CA SER A 103 35.40 3.63 -41.01
C SER A 103 34.35 2.83 -41.78
N PRO A 104 34.71 1.87 -42.65
CA PRO A 104 33.72 1.02 -43.29
C PRO A 104 32.84 0.42 -42.19
N LEU A 105 31.52 0.68 -42.26
CA LEU A 105 30.51 0.02 -41.44
C LEU A 105 30.69 -1.48 -41.68
N ARG A 106 31.50 -2.14 -40.83
CA ARG A 106 31.55 -3.59 -40.78
C ARG A 106 30.13 -4.01 -40.44
N LEU A 107 29.44 -4.55 -41.45
CA LEU A 107 28.14 -5.15 -41.26
C LEU A 107 28.23 -6.07 -40.03
N PRO A 108 27.24 -6.01 -39.11
CA PRO A 108 27.26 -6.86 -37.93
C PRO A 108 27.53 -8.29 -38.37
N ASN A 109 28.52 -8.94 -37.75
CA ASN A 109 28.85 -10.34 -38.05
C ASN A 109 27.55 -11.15 -38.11
N GLN A 110 27.43 -12.06 -39.07
CA GLN A 110 26.20 -12.85 -39.30
C GLN A 110 25.64 -13.44 -37.99
N SER A 111 26.51 -13.83 -37.06
CA SER A 111 26.17 -14.27 -35.70
C SER A 111 25.39 -13.22 -34.90
N THR A 112 25.85 -11.96 -34.85
CA THR A 112 25.16 -10.86 -34.16
C THR A 112 23.79 -10.57 -34.77
N SER A 113 23.68 -10.58 -36.11
CA SER A 113 22.40 -10.40 -36.79
C SER A 113 21.42 -11.53 -36.47
N THR A 114 21.89 -12.78 -36.44
CA THR A 114 21.04 -13.94 -36.08
C THR A 114 20.59 -13.88 -34.62
N ALA A 115 21.49 -13.54 -33.69
CA ALA A 115 21.16 -13.42 -32.28
C ALA A 115 20.16 -12.29 -32.02
N LEU A 116 20.33 -11.14 -32.69
CA LEU A 116 19.37 -10.03 -32.62
C LEU A 116 18.00 -10.42 -33.17
N THR A 117 17.97 -11.13 -34.31
CA THR A 117 16.70 -11.59 -34.91
C THR A 117 15.97 -12.55 -33.98
N VAL A 118 16.68 -13.52 -33.38
CA VAL A 118 16.10 -14.45 -32.40
C VAL A 118 15.60 -13.71 -31.15
N ALA A 119 16.39 -12.76 -30.64
CA ALA A 119 16.01 -11.95 -29.47
C ALA A 119 14.73 -11.15 -29.75
N ILE A 120 14.61 -10.52 -30.92
CA ILE A 120 13.39 -9.78 -31.32
C ILE A 120 12.20 -10.73 -31.43
N LEU A 121 12.37 -11.89 -32.10
CA LEU A 121 11.29 -12.84 -32.33
C LEU A 121 10.76 -13.45 -31.01
N GLN A 122 11.60 -13.59 -30.00
CA GLN A 122 11.21 -14.07 -28.66
C GLN A 122 10.64 -12.96 -27.77
N THR A 123 11.23 -11.77 -27.83
CA THR A 123 10.85 -10.64 -26.97
C THR A 123 9.53 -10.02 -27.40
N LEU A 124 9.27 -9.90 -28.71
CA LEU A 124 8.07 -9.22 -29.20
C LEU A 124 6.76 -9.91 -28.74
N PRO A 125 6.57 -11.23 -28.89
CA PRO A 125 5.38 -11.91 -28.36
C PRO A 125 5.28 -11.83 -26.83
N ALA A 126 6.40 -11.89 -26.12
CA ALA A 126 6.43 -11.74 -24.67
C ALA A 126 5.97 -10.34 -24.23
N LEU A 127 6.43 -9.29 -24.91
CA LEU A 127 5.96 -7.92 -24.68
C LEU A 127 4.49 -7.76 -25.06
N VAL A 128 4.04 -8.35 -26.17
CA VAL A 128 2.61 -8.34 -26.55
C VAL A 128 1.77 -9.06 -25.49
N LEU A 129 2.25 -10.13 -24.87
CA LEU A 129 1.54 -10.77 -23.76
C LEU A 129 1.52 -9.88 -22.51
N LEU A 130 2.67 -9.33 -22.11
CA LEU A 130 2.80 -8.52 -20.90
C LEU A 130 2.02 -7.20 -20.97
N PHE A 131 1.98 -6.56 -22.14
CA PHE A 131 1.25 -5.30 -22.33
C PHE A 131 -0.14 -5.55 -22.91
N GLY A 132 -0.29 -6.41 -23.91
CA GLY A 132 -1.59 -6.64 -24.56
C GLY A 132 -2.61 -7.33 -23.66
N LEU A 133 -2.22 -8.30 -22.82
CA LEU A 133 -3.19 -9.02 -21.99
C LEU A 133 -3.86 -8.10 -20.95
N PRO A 134 -3.13 -7.28 -20.17
CA PRO A 134 -3.76 -6.29 -19.28
C PRO A 134 -4.78 -5.40 -19.99
N TYR A 135 -4.44 -4.89 -21.18
CA TYR A 135 -5.33 -4.04 -21.97
C TYR A 135 -6.58 -4.77 -22.48
N LEU A 136 -6.49 -6.07 -22.75
CA LEU A 136 -7.62 -6.87 -23.21
C LEU A 136 -8.58 -7.26 -22.08
N ILE A 137 -8.05 -7.47 -20.87
CA ILE A 137 -8.87 -7.91 -19.73
C ILE A 137 -9.46 -6.71 -18.98
N TRP A 138 -8.72 -5.61 -18.82
CA TRP A 138 -9.13 -4.46 -18.02
C TRP A 138 -9.52 -3.23 -18.86
N ASP A 139 -10.81 -2.90 -18.82
CA ASP A 139 -11.34 -1.63 -19.28
C ASP A 139 -11.13 -0.63 -18.12
N ALA A 140 -10.10 0.22 -18.21
CA ALA A 140 -9.79 1.35 -17.30
C ALA A 140 -8.45 1.96 -17.70
N HIS A 141 -8.30 2.29 -18.98
CA HIS A 141 -7.03 2.81 -19.47
C HIS A 141 -6.76 4.20 -18.89
N PRO A 142 -5.52 4.50 -18.48
CA PRO A 142 -5.19 5.82 -17.98
C PRO A 142 -5.51 6.86 -19.05
N THR A 143 -6.17 7.97 -18.70
CA THR A 143 -6.52 9.04 -19.66
C THR A 143 -5.32 9.91 -20.02
N ASP A 144 -4.37 10.05 -19.08
CA ASP A 144 -3.28 11.03 -19.17
C ASP A 144 -2.02 10.49 -19.86
N TRP A 145 -2.15 9.37 -20.56
CA TRP A 145 -1.03 8.79 -21.29
C TRP A 145 -0.78 9.51 -22.61
N SER A 146 0.49 9.60 -22.98
CA SER A 146 0.90 10.05 -24.30
C SER A 146 2.18 9.33 -24.72
N VAL A 147 2.59 9.47 -25.98
CA VAL A 147 3.88 8.92 -26.46
C VAL A 147 5.07 9.44 -25.63
N TRP A 148 4.93 10.64 -25.06
CA TRP A 148 5.95 11.27 -24.20
C TRP A 148 5.74 11.00 -22.71
N ASN A 149 4.57 10.48 -22.33
CA ASN A 149 4.22 10.11 -20.96
C ASN A 149 3.66 8.68 -20.93
N VAL A 150 4.56 7.70 -21.06
CA VAL A 150 4.21 6.27 -21.02
C VAL A 150 4.05 5.72 -19.60
N TYR A 151 4.41 6.51 -18.59
CA TYR A 151 4.41 6.05 -17.20
C TYR A 151 3.02 5.60 -16.69
N PRO A 152 1.91 6.32 -16.95
CA PRO A 152 0.58 5.85 -16.55
C PRO A 152 0.23 4.47 -17.13
N VAL A 153 0.66 4.19 -18.37
CA VAL A 153 0.46 2.89 -19.03
C VAL A 153 1.25 1.79 -18.32
N VAL A 154 2.53 2.03 -18.05
CA VAL A 154 3.37 1.07 -17.33
C VAL A 154 2.82 0.81 -15.93
N ARG A 155 2.37 1.86 -15.24
CA ARG A 155 1.75 1.77 -13.92
C ARG A 155 0.45 0.98 -13.94
N HIS A 156 -0.41 1.20 -14.94
CA HIS A 156 -1.63 0.41 -15.13
C HIS A 156 -1.32 -1.08 -15.36
N VAL A 157 -0.37 -1.40 -16.24
CA VAL A 157 0.07 -2.78 -16.51
C VAL A 157 0.62 -3.44 -15.25
N ASP A 158 1.42 -2.72 -14.46
CA ASP A 158 1.93 -3.17 -13.16
C ASP A 158 0.81 -3.48 -12.17
N MET A 159 -0.20 -2.61 -12.05
CA MET A 159 -1.35 -2.84 -11.17
C MET A 159 -2.18 -4.06 -11.59
N VAL A 160 -2.43 -4.24 -12.89
CA VAL A 160 -3.16 -5.41 -13.41
C VAL A 160 -2.41 -6.70 -13.09
N TRP A 161 -1.11 -6.78 -13.43
CA TRP A 161 -0.33 -7.98 -13.14
C TRP A 161 -0.18 -8.22 -11.64
N SER A 162 0.07 -7.17 -10.85
CA SER A 162 0.19 -7.30 -9.39
C SER A 162 -1.11 -7.80 -8.77
N SER A 163 -2.25 -7.37 -9.30
CA SER A 163 -3.57 -7.83 -8.87
C SER A 163 -3.83 -9.28 -9.27
N LEU A 164 -3.53 -9.66 -10.52
CA LEU A 164 -3.67 -11.04 -11.03
C LEU A 164 -2.78 -12.06 -10.30
N LEU A 165 -1.59 -11.63 -9.87
CA LEU A 165 -0.63 -12.47 -9.15
C LEU A 165 -0.84 -12.45 -7.62
N HIS A 166 -1.64 -11.51 -7.11
CA HIS A 166 -1.74 -11.18 -5.68
C HIS A 166 -0.39 -10.92 -5.01
N VAL A 167 0.58 -10.39 -5.76
CA VAL A 167 1.92 -9.97 -5.31
C VAL A 167 2.49 -9.01 -6.35
N GLY A 168 3.38 -8.09 -5.97
CA GLY A 168 4.03 -7.18 -6.89
C GLY A 168 4.66 -7.89 -8.08
N ALA A 169 4.38 -7.41 -9.28
CA ALA A 169 4.82 -8.00 -10.53
C ALA A 169 6.36 -7.96 -10.70
N TRP A 170 6.99 -6.86 -10.25
CA TRP A 170 8.43 -6.63 -10.45
C TRP A 170 9.34 -7.67 -9.78
N PRO A 171 9.18 -8.02 -8.49
CA PRO A 171 9.98 -9.09 -7.87
C PRO A 171 9.88 -10.43 -8.60
N VAL A 172 8.68 -10.81 -9.05
CA VAL A 172 8.46 -12.04 -9.84
C VAL A 172 9.25 -11.99 -11.15
N GLY A 173 9.20 -10.85 -11.86
CA GLY A 173 9.95 -10.65 -13.10
C GLY A 173 11.46 -10.69 -12.90
N VAL A 174 11.97 -9.98 -11.89
CA VAL A 174 13.41 -9.91 -11.56
C VAL A 174 13.96 -11.28 -11.18
N VAL A 175 13.27 -12.03 -10.31
CA VAL A 175 13.69 -13.38 -9.90
C VAL A 175 13.71 -14.31 -11.12
N THR A 176 12.69 -14.24 -11.98
CA THR A 176 12.61 -15.06 -13.19
C THR A 176 13.78 -14.79 -14.13
N VAL A 177 14.07 -13.53 -14.44
CA VAL A 177 15.21 -13.16 -15.31
C VAL A 177 16.53 -13.56 -14.66
N GLY A 178 16.69 -13.36 -13.35
CA GLY A 178 17.88 -13.77 -12.60
C GLY A 178 18.16 -15.27 -12.70
N ILE A 179 17.12 -16.11 -12.58
CA ILE A 179 17.23 -17.57 -12.76
C ILE A 179 17.73 -17.89 -14.17
N VAL A 180 17.16 -17.26 -15.20
CA VAL A 180 17.56 -17.51 -16.60
C VAL A 180 19.01 -17.11 -16.87
N MET A 181 19.45 -15.99 -16.30
CA MET A 181 20.82 -15.50 -16.40
C MET A 181 21.82 -16.40 -15.66
N GLY A 182 21.42 -17.03 -14.56
CA GLY A 182 22.25 -17.93 -13.76
C GLY A 182 22.36 -19.37 -14.28
N LEU A 183 21.47 -19.80 -15.20
CA LEU A 183 21.55 -21.13 -15.80
C LEU A 183 22.89 -21.31 -16.55
N PRO A 184 23.54 -22.49 -16.51
CA PRO A 184 24.80 -22.72 -17.22
C PRO A 184 24.62 -22.59 -18.74
N SER A 185 25.61 -22.03 -19.45
CA SER A 185 25.62 -22.02 -20.92
C SER A 185 25.82 -23.44 -21.41
N SER A 186 24.78 -24.05 -21.98
CA SER A 186 24.89 -25.32 -22.66
C SER A 186 25.78 -25.13 -23.88
N GLY A 187 27.06 -25.51 -23.74
CA GLY A 187 28.04 -25.37 -24.80
C GLY A 187 27.64 -26.18 -26.03
N GLY A 188 27.51 -25.50 -27.18
CA GLY A 188 27.76 -26.10 -28.49
C GLY A 188 26.69 -27.00 -29.11
N ALA A 189 25.40 -26.84 -28.82
CA ALA A 189 24.37 -27.48 -29.65
C ALA A 189 24.08 -26.64 -30.90
N SER A 190 24.19 -27.24 -32.09
CA SER A 190 23.97 -26.61 -33.39
C SER A 190 22.58 -25.95 -33.50
N SER A 191 22.53 -24.77 -34.12
CA SER A 191 21.38 -23.83 -34.12
C SER A 191 20.03 -24.42 -34.56
N ALA A 192 20.03 -25.44 -35.43
CA ALA A 192 18.82 -26.09 -35.93
C ALA A 192 18.24 -27.14 -34.97
N GLY A 193 19.09 -27.91 -34.27
CA GLY A 193 18.66 -28.85 -33.23
C GLY A 193 18.31 -28.15 -31.92
N ALA A 194 18.90 -26.97 -31.70
CA ALA A 194 18.65 -26.14 -30.54
C ALA A 194 17.18 -25.68 -30.48
N MET A 195 16.57 -25.12 -31.54
CA MET A 195 15.20 -24.59 -31.45
C MET A 195 14.13 -25.65 -31.09
N ALA A 196 14.25 -26.88 -31.58
CA ALA A 196 13.33 -27.97 -31.25
C ALA A 196 13.50 -28.48 -29.80
N ASN A 197 14.73 -28.56 -29.29
CA ASN A 197 15.01 -28.94 -27.89
C ASN A 197 14.74 -27.81 -26.89
N ILE A 198 14.99 -26.56 -27.29
CA ILE A 198 14.69 -25.30 -26.59
C ILE A 198 13.17 -25.22 -26.36
N SER A 199 12.36 -25.48 -27.39
CA SER A 199 10.89 -25.46 -27.26
C SER A 199 10.33 -26.57 -26.37
N GLN A 200 11.00 -27.73 -26.20
CA GLN A 200 10.47 -28.82 -25.38
C GLN A 200 10.80 -28.68 -23.88
N SER A 201 11.80 -27.86 -23.51
CA SER A 201 12.29 -27.72 -22.14
C SER A 201 11.88 -26.40 -21.46
N HIS A 202 11.85 -25.28 -22.18
CA HIS A 202 11.69 -23.97 -21.51
C HIS A 202 10.32 -23.71 -20.90
N TRP A 203 9.22 -24.13 -21.54
CA TRP A 203 7.90 -23.97 -20.94
C TRP A 203 7.74 -24.81 -19.67
N LYS A 204 8.39 -25.98 -19.59
CA LYS A 204 8.41 -26.84 -18.40
C LYS A 204 9.15 -26.13 -17.27
N MET A 205 10.32 -25.56 -17.56
CA MET A 205 11.07 -24.79 -16.56
C MET A 205 10.30 -23.56 -16.09
N SER A 206 9.68 -22.81 -17.00
CA SER A 206 8.80 -21.69 -16.64
C SER A 206 7.64 -22.13 -15.75
N LEU A 207 6.98 -23.24 -16.08
CA LEU A 207 5.89 -23.80 -15.27
C LEU A 207 6.38 -24.22 -13.87
N VAL A 208 7.54 -24.87 -13.77
CA VAL A 208 8.14 -25.24 -12.48
C VAL A 208 8.47 -24.00 -11.64
N VAL A 209 9.08 -22.98 -12.25
CA VAL A 209 9.36 -21.70 -11.56
C VAL A 209 8.05 -21.04 -11.11
N SER A 210 7.01 -21.06 -11.94
CA SER A 210 5.69 -20.53 -11.61
C SER A 210 5.06 -21.22 -10.42
N LEU A 211 5.15 -22.57 -10.37
CA LEU A 211 4.72 -23.36 -9.21
C LEU A 211 5.51 -22.99 -7.96
N ILE A 212 6.84 -22.88 -8.04
CA ILE A 212 7.69 -22.50 -6.90
C ILE A 212 7.31 -21.12 -6.37
N LEU A 213 7.15 -20.13 -7.25
CA LEU A 213 6.81 -18.76 -6.87
C LEU A 213 5.40 -18.68 -6.26
N LEU A 214 4.41 -19.35 -6.86
CA LEU A 214 3.06 -19.42 -6.31
C LEU A 214 3.04 -20.07 -4.92
N HIS A 215 3.74 -21.19 -4.73
CA HIS A 215 3.86 -21.82 -3.41
C HIS A 215 4.58 -20.91 -2.42
N GLY A 216 5.62 -20.20 -2.86
CA GLY A 216 6.31 -19.21 -2.03
C GLY A 216 5.38 -18.11 -1.52
N VAL A 217 4.53 -17.54 -2.39
CA VAL A 217 3.51 -16.54 -2.03
C VAL A 217 2.50 -17.13 -1.04
N ILE A 218 1.97 -18.33 -1.30
CA ILE A 218 1.01 -18.99 -0.40
C ILE A 218 1.64 -19.26 0.98
N ILE A 219 2.88 -19.76 1.03
CA ILE A 219 3.58 -20.02 2.29
C ILE A 219 3.81 -18.70 3.04
N GLN A 220 4.30 -17.66 2.36
CA GLN A 220 4.52 -16.34 2.97
C GLN A 220 3.21 -15.77 3.52
N MET A 221 2.10 -15.88 2.78
CA MET A 221 0.76 -15.47 3.22
C MET A 221 0.35 -16.17 4.51
N VAL A 222 0.45 -17.50 4.55
CA VAL A 222 0.11 -18.32 5.73
C VAL A 222 0.97 -17.92 6.92
N LEU A 223 2.28 -17.78 6.72
CA LEU A 223 3.22 -17.41 7.77
C LEU A 223 2.96 -16.00 8.30
N GLN A 224 2.69 -15.03 7.43
CA GLN A 224 2.37 -13.66 7.82
C GLN A 224 1.05 -13.56 8.59
N MET A 225 0.03 -14.34 8.22
CA MET A 225 -1.22 -14.38 8.98
C MET A 225 -1.06 -15.08 10.34
N ALA A 226 -0.22 -16.12 10.39
CA ALA A 226 0.06 -16.86 11.61
C ALA A 226 0.95 -16.09 12.60
N TYR A 227 1.99 -15.44 12.08
CA TYR A 227 3.02 -14.74 12.86
C TYR A 227 3.31 -13.39 12.18
N PRO A 228 2.38 -12.42 12.29
CA PRO A 228 2.52 -11.13 11.64
C PRO A 228 3.82 -10.43 12.11
N SER A 229 4.58 -9.93 11.15
CA SER A 229 5.88 -9.31 11.39
C SER A 229 6.33 -8.48 10.18
N LEU A 230 7.14 -7.45 10.42
CA LEU A 230 7.85 -6.72 9.38
C LEU A 230 8.86 -7.60 8.64
N LEU A 231 9.34 -8.68 9.26
CA LEU A 231 10.33 -9.61 8.67
C LEU A 231 9.83 -10.26 7.37
N TRP A 232 8.52 -10.47 7.25
CA TRP A 232 7.91 -11.05 6.05
C TRP A 232 7.83 -10.07 4.89
N ASN A 233 8.14 -8.79 5.12
CA ASN A 233 7.88 -7.70 4.19
C ASN A 233 9.16 -6.91 3.86
N PRO A 234 10.17 -7.57 3.25
CA PRO A 234 11.45 -6.93 2.95
C PRO A 234 11.32 -5.72 2.03
N PHE A 235 10.31 -5.71 1.15
CA PHE A 235 10.11 -4.60 0.24
C PHE A 235 9.59 -3.34 0.93
N MET A 236 9.25 -3.37 2.22
CA MET A 236 8.83 -2.20 2.99
C MET A 236 9.95 -1.57 3.83
N TRP A 237 11.07 -2.27 3.97
CA TRP A 237 12.13 -1.86 4.87
C TRP A 237 12.70 -0.50 4.44
N GLY A 238 12.66 0.47 5.37
CA GLY A 238 13.24 1.81 5.18
C GLY A 238 12.31 2.88 4.60
N TRP A 239 11.10 2.55 4.15
CA TRP A 239 10.17 3.56 3.61
C TRP A 239 8.74 3.46 4.14
N TYR A 240 8.31 2.30 4.64
CA TYR A 240 7.02 2.20 5.32
C TYR A 240 7.18 2.62 6.78
N THR A 241 6.66 3.80 7.11
CA THR A 241 6.72 4.34 8.47
C THR A 241 5.39 4.14 9.18
N VAL A 242 5.44 3.53 10.36
CA VAL A 242 4.31 3.48 11.30
C VAL A 242 4.47 4.64 12.27
N TYR A 243 3.44 5.48 12.39
CA TYR A 243 3.44 6.59 13.34
C TYR A 243 2.71 6.18 14.63
N HIS A 244 3.35 6.44 15.76
CA HIS A 244 2.90 5.96 17.06
C HIS A 244 2.17 7.05 17.85
N PRO A 245 1.06 6.74 18.55
CA PRO A 245 0.35 7.73 19.37
C PRO A 245 1.21 8.37 20.46
N ALA A 246 2.20 7.63 20.99
CA ALA A 246 3.11 8.11 22.03
C ALA A 246 3.90 9.37 21.62
N ASN A 247 4.13 9.58 20.33
CA ASN A 247 4.90 10.71 19.81
C ASN A 247 4.06 12.00 19.68
N ILE A 248 2.73 11.90 19.74
CA ILE A 248 1.82 13.04 19.51
C ILE A 248 2.04 14.13 20.55
N ALA A 249 2.00 13.77 21.84
CA ALA A 249 2.13 14.74 22.93
C ALA A 249 3.47 15.50 22.90
N ALA A 250 4.57 14.78 22.63
CA ALA A 250 5.89 15.38 22.47
C ALA A 250 5.94 16.32 21.26
N SER A 251 5.31 15.93 20.14
CA SER A 251 5.28 16.73 18.91
C SER A 251 4.42 17.98 19.03
N LEU A 252 3.39 17.97 19.87
CA LEU A 252 2.53 19.14 20.15
C LEU A 252 3.15 20.15 21.12
N LYS A 253 4.28 19.83 21.76
CA LYS A 253 4.91 20.73 22.72
C LYS A 253 5.31 22.05 22.06
N GLY A 254 4.70 23.16 22.52
CA GLY A 254 4.93 24.50 21.98
C GLY A 254 4.06 24.86 20.77
N ALA A 255 3.11 24.01 20.38
CA ALA A 255 2.19 24.29 19.28
C ALA A 255 1.30 25.51 19.59
N CYS A 256 1.22 26.43 18.63
CA CYS A 256 0.33 27.58 18.64
C CYS A 256 -1.05 27.18 18.10
N LEU A 257 -1.84 26.53 18.95
CA LEU A 257 -3.17 26.00 18.58
C LEU A 257 -4.30 27.03 18.74
N ASP A 258 -4.03 28.22 19.26
CA ASP A 258 -5.01 29.30 19.32
C ASP A 258 -4.99 30.08 17.99
N PHE A 259 -5.95 29.77 17.11
CA PHE A 259 -6.05 30.39 15.80
C PHE A 259 -6.20 31.92 15.87
N SER A 260 -6.93 32.43 16.87
CA SER A 260 -7.18 33.85 17.05
C SER A 260 -5.93 34.66 17.41
N LYS A 261 -5.01 34.04 18.16
CA LYS A 261 -3.78 34.70 18.64
C LYS A 261 -2.59 34.55 17.70
N HIS A 262 -2.55 33.51 16.88
CA HIS A 262 -1.32 33.10 16.19
C HIS A 262 -1.43 32.97 14.67
N SER A 263 -2.51 33.48 14.07
CA SER A 263 -2.71 33.48 12.60
C SER A 263 -1.58 34.16 11.82
N THR A 264 -0.82 35.08 12.43
CA THR A 264 0.31 35.80 11.81
C THR A 264 1.69 35.29 12.23
N SER A 265 1.79 34.12 12.86
CA SER A 265 3.09 33.54 13.24
C SER A 265 3.99 33.31 12.02
N ARG A 266 5.30 33.50 12.19
CA ARG A 266 6.31 33.19 11.15
C ARG A 266 6.42 31.69 10.84
N GLN A 267 5.96 30.84 11.77
CA GLN A 267 5.93 29.38 11.62
C GLN A 267 4.50 28.86 11.74
N PRO A 268 4.01 28.06 10.78
CA PRO A 268 2.69 27.44 10.83
C PRO A 268 2.48 26.64 12.12
N LEU A 269 1.49 27.03 12.93
CA LEU A 269 1.18 26.45 14.24
C LEU A 269 2.37 26.42 15.22
N CYS A 270 3.44 27.20 15.00
CA CYS A 270 4.68 27.13 15.78
C CYS A 270 5.29 25.72 15.83
N LEU A 271 5.12 24.95 14.76
CA LEU A 271 5.64 23.61 14.61
C LEU A 271 6.70 23.56 13.50
N GLU A 272 7.76 22.79 13.74
CA GLU A 272 8.77 22.44 12.75
C GLU A 272 8.28 21.34 11.80
N GLU A 273 8.95 21.20 10.65
CA GLU A 273 8.62 20.21 9.63
C GLU A 273 8.57 18.76 10.18
N ARG A 274 9.46 18.43 11.12
CA ARG A 274 9.45 17.10 11.76
C ARG A 274 8.16 16.84 12.54
N GLN A 275 7.68 17.83 13.28
CA GLN A 275 6.43 17.73 14.05
C GLN A 275 5.21 17.67 13.11
N TRP A 276 5.25 18.42 12.00
CA TRP A 276 4.24 18.30 10.95
C TRP A 276 4.17 16.88 10.38
N LYS A 277 5.31 16.28 10.07
CA LYS A 277 5.36 14.88 9.60
C LYS A 277 4.83 13.91 10.66
N GLU A 278 5.25 14.04 11.92
CA GLU A 278 4.80 13.13 12.98
C GLU A 278 3.27 13.21 13.21
N LEU A 279 2.73 14.43 13.23
CA LEU A 279 1.30 14.67 13.50
C LEU A 279 0.40 14.48 12.27
N SER A 280 0.98 14.33 11.08
CA SER A 280 0.25 14.06 9.82
C SER A 280 0.53 12.68 9.23
N SER A 281 1.28 11.84 9.94
CA SER A 281 1.77 10.56 9.43
C SER A 281 2.53 10.69 8.10
N GLY A 282 3.34 11.76 8.00
CA GLY A 282 4.24 12.06 6.90
C GLY A 282 3.58 12.65 5.65
N GLN A 283 2.28 12.92 5.67
CA GLN A 283 1.54 13.36 4.48
C GLN A 283 1.49 14.87 4.27
N LEU A 284 1.67 15.65 5.33
CA LEU A 284 1.61 17.10 5.28
C LEU A 284 2.98 17.71 5.51
N SER A 285 3.22 18.86 4.88
CA SER A 285 4.43 19.65 5.06
C SER A 285 4.12 21.07 5.49
N SER A 286 4.87 21.58 6.46
CA SER A 286 4.85 22.99 6.87
C SER A 286 5.33 23.92 5.75
N SER A 287 6.06 23.39 4.78
CA SER A 287 6.55 24.12 3.60
C SER A 287 5.52 24.24 2.48
N SER A 288 4.44 23.46 2.53
CA SER A 288 3.34 23.49 1.56
C SER A 288 2.29 24.52 2.01
N PRO A 289 2.12 25.65 1.29
CA PRO A 289 1.13 26.66 1.68
C PRO A 289 -0.29 26.11 1.70
N ASP A 290 -0.61 25.19 0.80
CA ASP A 290 -1.94 24.58 0.71
C ASP A 290 -2.23 23.67 1.91
N ASP A 291 -1.25 22.88 2.36
CA ASP A 291 -1.39 22.04 3.54
C ASP A 291 -1.60 22.91 4.79
N VAL A 292 -0.79 23.95 4.92
CA VAL A 292 -0.86 24.90 6.04
C VAL A 292 -2.21 25.59 6.10
N LEU A 293 -2.65 26.16 4.97
CA LEU A 293 -3.92 26.87 4.88
C LEU A 293 -5.09 25.94 5.18
N THR A 294 -5.07 24.72 4.65
CA THR A 294 -6.13 23.74 4.85
C THR A 294 -6.21 23.29 6.31
N VAL A 295 -5.06 22.97 6.94
CA VAL A 295 -5.02 22.64 8.38
C VAL A 295 -5.51 23.81 9.24
N GLN A 296 -5.12 25.04 8.92
CA GLN A 296 -5.57 26.24 9.63
C GLN A 296 -7.08 26.47 9.50
N LYS A 297 -7.65 26.30 8.30
CA LYS A 297 -9.11 26.31 8.08
C LYS A 297 -9.81 25.25 8.92
N GLY A 298 -9.25 24.04 8.98
CA GLY A 298 -9.79 22.95 9.79
C GLY A 298 -9.75 23.25 11.29
N LEU A 299 -8.67 23.87 11.77
CA LEU A 299 -8.53 24.30 13.16
C LEU A 299 -9.53 25.41 13.51
N ASP A 300 -9.67 26.43 12.65
CA ASP A 300 -10.67 27.49 12.81
C ASP A 300 -12.10 26.91 12.84
N TYR A 301 -12.41 26.03 11.88
CA TYR A 301 -13.68 25.33 11.86
C TYR A 301 -13.93 24.57 13.18
N LEU A 302 -12.95 23.78 13.64
CA LEU A 302 -13.07 22.99 14.85
C LEU A 302 -13.32 23.85 16.11
N GLN A 303 -12.65 24.99 16.21
CA GLN A 303 -12.72 25.85 17.40
C GLN A 303 -13.96 26.75 17.39
N ASN A 304 -14.25 27.37 16.25
CA ASN A 304 -15.18 28.50 16.15
C ASN A 304 -16.53 28.13 15.52
N GLN A 305 -16.61 27.07 14.71
CA GLN A 305 -17.81 26.75 13.92
C GLN A 305 -18.41 25.39 14.28
N SER A 306 -17.57 24.43 14.66
CA SER A 306 -17.94 23.08 15.05
C SER A 306 -18.56 23.08 16.45
N GLY A 307 -19.65 22.34 16.59
CA GLY A 307 -20.23 21.99 17.89
C GLY A 307 -19.53 20.83 18.60
N GLY A 308 -18.44 20.30 18.02
CA GLY A 308 -17.64 19.22 18.59
C GLY A 308 -17.55 17.98 17.70
N VAL A 309 -16.68 17.04 18.09
CA VAL A 309 -16.43 15.75 17.42
C VAL A 309 -16.62 14.59 18.41
N LEU A 310 -17.43 13.61 18.01
CA LEU A 310 -17.58 12.34 18.73
C LEU A 310 -16.69 11.28 18.09
N ILE A 311 -16.05 10.44 18.87
CA ILE A 311 -15.38 9.23 18.38
C ILE A 311 -16.24 8.04 18.83
N ASN A 312 -16.74 7.26 17.88
CA ASN A 312 -17.58 6.08 18.11
C ASN A 312 -16.76 4.80 17.88
N ALA A 313 -16.65 4.01 18.94
CA ALA A 313 -15.84 2.79 18.99
C ALA A 313 -16.69 1.57 19.36
N LEU A 314 -16.42 0.44 18.70
CA LEU A 314 -16.80 -0.87 19.18
C LEU A 314 -15.61 -1.52 19.87
N ALA A 315 -15.87 -2.20 20.99
CA ALA A 315 -14.83 -2.85 21.76
C ALA A 315 -15.25 -4.25 22.18
N ARG A 316 -14.34 -5.22 22.00
CA ARG A 316 -14.45 -6.56 22.56
C ARG A 316 -13.07 -7.18 22.67
N ASN A 317 -12.63 -7.48 23.90
CA ASN A 317 -11.30 -8.04 24.17
C ASN A 317 -10.15 -7.19 23.57
N VAL A 318 -10.14 -5.89 23.89
CA VAL A 318 -9.20 -4.90 23.35
C VAL A 318 -8.37 -4.23 24.45
N ALA A 319 -8.18 -4.89 25.60
CA ALA A 319 -7.47 -4.33 26.74
C ALA A 319 -6.06 -3.80 26.37
N ASP A 320 -5.36 -4.48 25.45
CA ASP A 320 -4.02 -4.09 24.99
C ASP A 320 -4.01 -2.87 24.05
N ALA A 321 -5.15 -2.54 23.44
CA ALA A 321 -5.29 -1.41 22.52
C ALA A 321 -5.72 -0.10 23.21
N ILE A 322 -6.32 -0.18 24.40
CA ILE A 322 -6.80 0.98 25.17
C ILE A 322 -5.72 2.04 25.40
N PRO A 323 -4.46 1.72 25.76
CA PRO A 323 -3.42 2.73 25.96
C PRO A 323 -3.15 3.57 24.70
N ALA A 324 -3.12 2.93 23.52
CA ALA A 324 -2.92 3.62 22.25
C ALA A 324 -4.11 4.53 21.91
N LEU A 325 -5.34 4.05 22.15
CA LEU A 325 -6.55 4.86 21.98
C LEU A 325 -6.56 6.08 22.92
N ARG A 326 -6.16 5.90 24.18
CA ARG A 326 -6.04 7.01 25.15
C ARG A 326 -5.05 8.07 24.72
N MET A 327 -3.85 7.67 24.28
CA MET A 327 -2.85 8.62 23.77
C MET A 327 -3.35 9.40 22.55
N ASN A 328 -4.15 8.77 21.67
CA ASN A 328 -4.79 9.46 20.56
C ASN A 328 -5.83 10.50 21.04
N MET A 329 -6.66 10.17 22.03
CA MET A 329 -7.63 11.11 22.61
C MET A 329 -6.93 12.30 23.27
N GLU A 330 -5.92 12.03 24.09
CA GLU A 330 -5.11 13.06 24.76
C GLU A 330 -4.34 13.92 23.74
N GLY A 331 -3.93 13.35 22.62
CA GLY A 331 -3.32 14.06 21.50
C GLY A 331 -4.30 14.97 20.73
N LEU A 332 -5.59 14.66 20.73
CA LEU A 332 -6.61 15.49 20.09
C LEU A 332 -7.15 16.61 20.99
N ALA A 333 -7.27 16.36 22.30
CA ALA A 333 -7.88 17.29 23.24
C ALA A 333 -7.36 18.74 23.14
N PRO A 334 -6.04 19.01 22.96
CA PRO A 334 -5.51 20.37 22.86
C PRO A 334 -6.13 21.22 21.76
N PHE A 335 -6.59 20.61 20.66
CA PHE A 335 -7.18 21.35 19.53
C PHE A 335 -8.58 21.91 19.84
N PHE A 336 -9.27 21.35 20.83
CA PHE A 336 -10.62 21.76 21.25
C PHE A 336 -10.62 22.80 22.37
N ASN A 337 -9.49 23.01 23.05
CA ASN A 337 -9.42 23.76 24.31
C ASN A 337 -9.31 25.29 24.17
N ALA A 338 -8.90 25.83 23.00
CA ALA A 338 -8.59 27.26 22.86
C ALA A 338 -9.81 28.20 23.05
N ALA A 339 -11.04 27.71 22.78
CA ALA A 339 -12.25 28.50 22.89
C ALA A 339 -12.88 28.53 24.32
N ASN A 340 -12.45 27.63 25.21
CA ASN A 340 -13.10 27.43 26.52
C ASN A 340 -12.52 28.29 27.65
N SER A 341 -11.55 29.17 27.38
CA SER A 341 -10.95 30.02 28.44
C SER A 341 -11.89 31.11 28.99
N ASN A 342 -13.03 31.41 28.35
CA ASN A 342 -13.85 32.57 28.72
C ASN A 342 -15.33 32.29 29.04
N ASN A 343 -15.87 31.09 28.85
CA ASN A 343 -17.29 30.80 29.13
C ASN A 343 -17.47 29.48 29.91
N ASN A 344 -17.87 29.61 31.18
CA ASN A 344 -18.12 28.52 32.15
C ASN A 344 -19.34 27.61 31.83
N SER A 345 -19.80 27.52 30.59
CA SER A 345 -21.09 26.86 30.27
C SER A 345 -21.10 25.90 29.09
N GLY A 346 -19.99 25.69 28.38
CA GLY A 346 -19.90 24.72 27.29
C GLY A 346 -19.31 23.40 27.77
N GLY A 347 -20.04 22.28 27.62
CA GLY A 347 -19.49 20.94 27.84
C GLY A 347 -18.27 20.65 26.93
N ASN A 348 -17.62 19.50 27.16
CA ASN A 348 -16.47 19.09 26.35
C ASN A 348 -16.88 18.99 24.86
N LYS A 349 -16.06 19.52 23.95
CA LYS A 349 -16.30 19.44 22.49
C LYS A 349 -15.73 18.17 21.85
N LEU A 350 -15.10 17.30 22.64
CA LEU A 350 -14.57 16.01 22.23
C LEU A 350 -15.13 14.94 23.18
N SER A 351 -15.67 13.86 22.64
CA SER A 351 -16.13 12.73 23.45
C SER A 351 -15.87 11.41 22.73
N LEU A 352 -15.51 10.37 23.50
CA LEU A 352 -15.35 9.00 23.06
C LEU A 352 -16.55 8.19 23.55
N VAL A 353 -17.37 7.70 22.62
CA VAL A 353 -18.54 6.86 22.89
C VAL A 353 -18.21 5.41 22.53
N ILE A 354 -18.35 4.51 23.50
CA ILE A 354 -17.92 3.11 23.38
C ILE A 354 -19.10 2.18 23.58
N PHE A 355 -19.35 1.32 22.59
CA PHE A 355 -20.14 0.11 22.79
C PHE A 355 -19.19 -1.07 23.01
N GLU A 356 -19.12 -1.52 24.26
CA GLU A 356 -18.37 -2.71 24.65
C GLU A 356 -19.35 -3.86 24.96
N ASN A 357 -19.04 -5.08 24.53
CA ASN A 357 -19.82 -6.26 24.89
C ASN A 357 -18.96 -7.52 25.00
N ASP A 358 -19.35 -8.41 25.92
CA ASP A 358 -18.83 -9.79 26.04
C ASP A 358 -17.29 -9.91 26.07
N SER A 359 -16.58 -8.93 26.66
CA SER A 359 -15.14 -9.04 26.92
C SER A 359 -14.84 -9.92 28.14
N ASN A 360 -13.67 -10.56 28.13
CA ASN A 360 -13.19 -11.42 29.22
C ASN A 360 -11.71 -11.17 29.61
N ASP A 361 -11.12 -10.10 29.09
CA ASP A 361 -9.71 -9.71 29.27
C ASP A 361 -9.52 -8.48 30.18
N GLY A 362 -10.60 -7.96 30.78
CA GLY A 362 -10.57 -6.73 31.60
C GLY A 362 -10.88 -5.44 30.84
N THR A 363 -11.27 -5.52 29.55
CA THR A 363 -11.58 -4.35 28.72
C THR A 363 -12.57 -3.38 29.38
N ARG A 364 -13.69 -3.88 29.94
CA ARG A 364 -14.72 -3.03 30.54
C ARG A 364 -14.20 -2.27 31.77
N GLU A 365 -13.46 -2.95 32.64
CA GLU A 365 -12.89 -2.37 33.85
C GLU A 365 -11.89 -1.26 33.52
N LEU A 366 -11.06 -1.46 32.49
CA LEU A 366 -10.11 -0.46 32.01
C LEU A 366 -10.80 0.78 31.44
N PHE A 367 -11.86 0.61 30.65
CA PHE A 367 -12.63 1.76 30.16
C PHE A 367 -13.31 2.53 31.29
N ASN A 368 -13.91 1.82 32.26
CA ASN A 368 -14.52 2.47 33.43
C ASN A 368 -13.49 3.29 34.22
N SER A 369 -12.30 2.71 34.49
CA SER A 369 -11.20 3.42 35.16
C SER A 369 -10.77 4.66 34.37
N TRP A 370 -10.63 4.53 33.05
CA TRP A 370 -10.27 5.66 32.20
C TRP A 370 -11.35 6.75 32.19
N ALA A 371 -12.63 6.40 32.14
CA ALA A 371 -13.72 7.37 32.22
C ALA A 371 -13.70 8.15 33.53
N ASP A 372 -13.50 7.48 34.66
CA ASP A 372 -13.36 8.13 35.97
C ASP A 372 -12.13 9.05 36.03
N GLU A 373 -10.99 8.61 35.48
CA GLU A 373 -9.78 9.42 35.39
C GLU A 373 -9.96 10.66 34.51
N ALA A 374 -10.57 10.50 33.33
CA ALA A 374 -10.81 11.61 32.39
C ALA A 374 -11.71 12.68 33.03
N PHE A 375 -12.74 12.25 33.76
CA PHE A 375 -13.62 13.13 34.50
C PHE A 375 -12.90 13.83 35.66
N THR A 376 -12.21 13.08 36.52
CA THR A 376 -11.54 13.62 37.72
C THR A 376 -10.38 14.56 37.39
N GLN A 377 -9.66 14.31 36.28
CA GLN A 377 -8.54 15.13 35.84
C GLN A 377 -8.93 16.26 34.89
N ASN A 378 -10.22 16.37 34.53
CA ASN A 378 -10.70 17.32 33.52
C ASN A 378 -9.86 17.27 32.23
N ALA A 379 -9.78 16.08 31.63
CA ALA A 379 -8.87 15.81 30.50
C ALA A 379 -9.19 16.58 29.20
N GLY A 380 -10.25 17.39 29.19
CA GLY A 380 -10.72 18.13 28.01
C GLY A 380 -11.53 17.29 27.02
N TYR A 381 -11.92 16.08 27.43
CA TYR A 381 -12.81 15.19 26.70
C TYR A 381 -13.56 14.26 27.66
N ASP A 382 -14.68 13.69 27.18
CA ASP A 382 -15.45 12.69 27.91
C ASP A 382 -15.21 11.28 27.37
N VAL A 383 -15.33 10.28 28.24
CA VAL A 383 -15.38 8.85 27.86
C VAL A 383 -16.72 8.31 28.33
N ASP A 384 -17.59 8.00 27.38
CA ASP A 384 -18.95 7.55 27.61
C ASP A 384 -19.11 6.09 27.17
N ILE A 385 -19.41 5.25 28.14
CA ILE A 385 -19.51 3.80 27.93
C ILE A 385 -20.98 3.43 27.92
N ILE A 386 -21.45 2.86 26.82
CA ILE A 386 -22.86 2.51 26.63
C ILE A 386 -23.24 1.37 27.59
N ASN A 387 -24.35 1.59 28.29
CA ASN A 387 -24.95 0.62 29.20
C ASN A 387 -26.18 -0.03 28.55
N CYS A 388 -26.32 -1.36 28.63
CA CYS A 388 -27.48 -2.10 28.09
C CYS A 388 -28.68 -2.17 29.06
N GLY A 389 -28.88 -1.08 29.83
CA GLY A 389 -29.97 -0.92 30.78
C GLY A 389 -29.65 -1.42 32.20
N PRO A 390 -30.54 -1.16 33.17
CA PRO A 390 -30.26 -1.37 34.60
C PRO A 390 -30.06 -2.84 35.00
N LYS A 391 -30.58 -3.78 34.20
CA LYS A 391 -30.42 -5.22 34.45
C LYS A 391 -29.16 -5.82 33.80
N ASN A 392 -28.56 -5.11 32.84
CA ASN A 392 -27.36 -5.55 32.13
C ASN A 392 -26.49 -4.33 31.80
N PRO A 393 -25.95 -3.63 32.81
CA PRO A 393 -25.18 -2.41 32.56
C PRO A 393 -23.93 -2.70 31.71
N ASN A 394 -23.33 -3.89 31.86
CA ASN A 394 -22.10 -4.28 31.18
C ASN A 394 -22.32 -4.93 29.80
N CYS A 395 -23.54 -4.91 29.26
CA CYS A 395 -23.84 -5.49 27.94
C CYS A 395 -23.29 -6.92 27.77
N GLU A 396 -23.48 -7.78 28.77
CA GLU A 396 -23.20 -9.21 28.67
C GLU A 396 -24.32 -9.85 27.84
N LEU A 397 -24.10 -9.98 26.53
CA LEU A 397 -25.10 -10.46 25.57
C LEU A 397 -24.99 -11.96 25.32
N GLY A 398 -23.86 -12.59 25.67
CA GLY A 398 -23.59 -14.00 25.41
C GLY A 398 -23.43 -14.30 23.92
N ILE A 399 -23.03 -13.32 23.12
CA ILE A 399 -22.90 -13.47 21.66
C ILE A 399 -21.52 -14.02 21.34
N MET A 400 -21.48 -15.17 20.67
CA MET A 400 -20.22 -15.76 20.21
C MET A 400 -19.56 -14.89 19.14
N ASP A 401 -18.23 -14.80 19.19
CA ASP A 401 -17.46 -14.11 18.16
C ASP A 401 -17.65 -14.78 16.77
N ARG A 402 -17.67 -13.97 15.72
CA ARG A 402 -17.86 -14.44 14.34
C ARG A 402 -16.78 -15.41 13.86
N TYR A 403 -15.58 -15.34 14.45
CA TYR A 403 -14.46 -16.21 14.14
C TYR A 403 -14.52 -17.54 14.92
N ASP A 404 -15.24 -17.56 16.03
CA ASP A 404 -15.42 -18.76 16.84
C ASP A 404 -16.62 -19.60 16.35
N ASN A 405 -17.60 -18.97 15.70
CA ASN A 405 -18.76 -19.61 15.07
C ASN A 405 -18.50 -20.10 13.62
N MET A 406 -17.23 -20.28 13.22
CA MET A 406 -16.82 -20.52 11.82
C MET A 406 -16.83 -21.97 11.35
N ASN A 407 -17.53 -22.90 12.00
CA ASN A 407 -17.57 -24.26 11.49
C ASN A 407 -18.39 -24.31 10.18
N LEU A 408 -17.72 -24.03 9.07
CA LEU A 408 -18.26 -23.90 7.72
C LEU A 408 -18.89 -25.20 7.22
N PHE A 409 -18.46 -26.34 7.75
CA PHE A 409 -19.07 -27.65 7.46
C PHE A 409 -20.47 -27.77 8.08
N THR A 410 -20.73 -27.06 9.18
CA THR A 410 -22.03 -27.11 9.88
C THR A 410 -22.88 -25.87 9.65
N ASN A 411 -22.28 -24.72 9.30
CA ASN A 411 -22.98 -23.46 9.09
C ASN A 411 -22.30 -22.63 7.98
N PRO A 412 -22.45 -23.03 6.69
CA PRO A 412 -21.83 -22.34 5.57
C PRO A 412 -22.36 -20.91 5.37
N THR A 413 -23.56 -20.63 5.87
CA THR A 413 -24.26 -19.33 5.82
C THR A 413 -24.00 -18.46 7.05
N ALA A 414 -23.07 -18.84 7.93
CA ALA A 414 -22.66 -17.98 9.03
C ALA A 414 -22.15 -16.64 8.46
N SER A 415 -22.69 -15.53 8.96
CA SER A 415 -22.30 -14.20 8.52
C SER A 415 -20.79 -14.00 8.68
N GLY A 416 -20.12 -13.59 7.60
CA GLY A 416 -18.70 -13.20 7.63
C GLY A 416 -18.44 -11.97 8.48
N VAL A 417 -19.44 -11.11 8.65
CA VAL A 417 -19.39 -9.88 9.45
C VAL A 417 -19.88 -10.11 10.87
N GLY A 418 -20.80 -11.06 11.06
CA GLY A 418 -21.40 -11.37 12.35
C GLY A 418 -22.46 -10.34 12.74
N LYS A 419 -22.38 -9.84 13.98
CA LYS A 419 -23.35 -8.90 14.57
C LYS A 419 -22.87 -7.45 14.61
N LEU A 420 -21.75 -7.13 13.93
CA LEU A 420 -21.16 -5.78 14.00
C LEU A 420 -22.12 -4.68 13.56
N GLY A 421 -22.90 -4.89 12.50
CA GLY A 421 -23.91 -3.90 12.06
C GLY A 421 -24.94 -3.59 13.15
N GLU A 422 -25.39 -4.60 13.90
CA GLU A 422 -26.32 -4.40 15.02
C GLU A 422 -25.66 -3.61 16.16
N PHE A 423 -24.40 -3.90 16.48
CA PHE A 423 -23.65 -3.19 17.52
C PHE A 423 -23.35 -1.73 17.15
N ARG A 424 -22.92 -1.48 15.91
CA ARG A 424 -22.72 -0.12 15.37
C ARG A 424 -24.06 0.65 15.36
N GLN A 425 -25.17 -0.02 15.04
CA GLN A 425 -26.50 0.61 15.09
C GLN A 425 -26.92 0.97 16.51
N ILE A 426 -26.65 0.11 17.51
CA ILE A 426 -26.93 0.43 18.93
C ILE A 426 -26.16 1.69 19.34
N ALA A 427 -24.87 1.78 19.00
CA ALA A 427 -24.05 2.95 19.30
C ALA A 427 -24.58 4.21 18.58
N LEU A 428 -24.93 4.10 17.30
CA LEU A 428 -25.51 5.21 16.54
C LEU A 428 -26.84 5.70 17.13
N ASP A 429 -27.74 4.78 17.45
CA ASP A 429 -29.04 5.06 18.06
C ASP A 429 -28.88 5.77 19.42
N TYR A 430 -27.92 5.32 20.22
CA TYR A 430 -27.58 5.95 21.50
C TYR A 430 -27.13 7.39 21.28
N ILE A 431 -26.19 7.61 20.35
CA ILE A 431 -25.68 8.95 20.02
C ILE A 431 -26.79 9.86 19.50
N MET A 432 -27.67 9.38 18.62
CA MET A 432 -28.75 10.17 18.03
C MET A 432 -29.84 10.54 19.05
N LYS A 433 -30.04 9.74 20.10
CA LYS A 433 -31.09 9.97 21.12
C LYS A 433 -30.60 10.80 22.31
N LYS A 434 -29.31 10.75 22.63
CA LYS A 434 -28.76 11.38 23.83
C LYS A 434 -28.64 12.90 23.67
N ALA A 435 -29.21 13.65 24.60
CA ALA A 435 -29.33 15.11 24.48
C ALA A 435 -27.97 15.82 24.50
N GLU A 436 -26.99 15.28 25.24
CA GLU A 436 -25.62 15.82 25.28
C GLU A 436 -24.95 15.85 23.90
N TYR A 437 -25.35 14.98 22.97
CA TYR A 437 -24.74 14.84 21.65
C TYR A 437 -25.48 15.57 20.53
N LYS A 438 -26.54 16.32 20.86
CA LYS A 438 -27.34 17.05 19.88
C LYS A 438 -26.56 18.14 19.15
N GLU A 439 -25.67 18.83 19.86
CA GLU A 439 -24.91 19.96 19.33
C GLU A 439 -23.61 19.54 18.63
N TYR A 440 -23.16 18.29 18.79
CA TYR A 440 -21.97 17.81 18.08
C TYR A 440 -22.19 17.87 16.56
N SER A 441 -21.12 18.24 15.86
CA SER A 441 -21.14 18.46 14.41
C SER A 441 -20.73 17.22 13.62
N HIS A 442 -19.79 16.44 14.14
CA HIS A 442 -19.23 15.27 13.47
C HIS A 442 -19.14 14.07 14.40
N MET A 443 -19.22 12.88 13.82
CA MET A 443 -18.89 11.61 14.43
C MET A 443 -17.78 10.95 13.61
N ILE A 444 -16.72 10.49 14.25
CA ILE A 444 -15.69 9.64 13.68
C ILE A 444 -15.99 8.22 14.12
N VAL A 445 -16.11 7.29 13.17
CA VAL A 445 -16.13 5.86 13.48
C VAL A 445 -14.72 5.32 13.37
N LEU A 446 -14.30 4.57 14.39
CA LEU A 446 -12.95 4.05 14.56
C LEU A 446 -13.00 2.56 14.93
N ASP A 447 -12.00 1.82 14.46
CA ASP A 447 -11.62 0.52 15.02
C ASP A 447 -10.56 0.69 16.13
N VAL A 448 -10.83 0.13 17.31
CA VAL A 448 -10.03 0.39 18.53
C VAL A 448 -8.65 -0.26 18.46
N ASP A 449 -8.52 -1.36 17.73
CA ASP A 449 -7.33 -2.22 17.66
C ASP A 449 -6.28 -1.77 16.65
N LEU A 450 -6.42 -0.59 16.02
CA LEU A 450 -5.47 -0.07 15.04
C LEU A 450 -4.08 0.23 15.62
N GLY A 451 -3.98 0.60 16.92
CA GLY A 451 -2.72 0.77 17.64
C GLY A 451 -1.74 1.81 17.05
N THR A 452 -2.23 2.75 16.24
CA THR A 452 -1.45 3.74 15.49
C THR A 452 -1.99 5.15 15.70
N SER A 453 -1.18 6.17 15.38
CA SER A 453 -1.57 7.59 15.49
C SER A 453 -2.76 7.89 14.58
N ILE A 454 -3.79 8.58 15.08
CA ILE A 454 -4.94 9.02 14.25
C ILE A 454 -4.66 10.26 13.40
N SER A 455 -3.40 10.71 13.37
CA SER A 455 -2.92 11.81 12.53
C SER A 455 -3.71 13.11 12.79
N PRO A 456 -3.51 13.79 13.94
CA PRO A 456 -4.25 15.01 14.30
C PRO A 456 -4.26 16.08 13.22
N LEU A 457 -3.12 16.33 12.54
CA LEU A 457 -3.08 17.29 11.43
C LEU A 457 -3.77 16.76 10.17
N GLY A 458 -3.75 15.44 9.92
CA GLY A 458 -4.55 14.83 8.86
C GLY A 458 -6.06 15.00 9.07
N LEU A 459 -6.52 14.87 10.33
CA LEU A 459 -7.90 15.15 10.70
C LEU A 459 -8.26 16.62 10.50
N LEU A 460 -7.42 17.56 10.96
CA LEU A 460 -7.64 18.99 10.74
C LEU A 460 -7.64 19.34 9.25
N HIS A 461 -6.69 18.79 8.47
CA HIS A 461 -6.68 18.96 7.03
C HIS A 461 -7.99 18.46 6.40
N THR A 462 -8.52 17.32 6.86
CA THR A 462 -9.82 16.82 6.38
C THR A 462 -10.95 17.81 6.67
N LEU A 463 -11.06 18.29 7.91
CA LEU A 463 -12.07 19.27 8.31
C LEU A 463 -11.98 20.61 7.55
N GLY A 464 -10.77 20.97 7.11
CA GLY A 464 -10.48 22.22 6.40
C GLY A 464 -10.54 22.13 4.87
N LEU A 465 -10.91 20.98 4.30
CA LEU A 465 -11.04 20.80 2.86
C LEU A 465 -11.98 21.86 2.24
N GLU A 466 -11.60 22.34 1.06
CA GLU A 466 -12.36 23.38 0.35
C GLU A 466 -13.76 22.93 -0.05
N GLY A 467 -14.66 23.89 -0.28
CA GLY A 467 -16.05 23.59 -0.64
C GLY A 467 -16.90 22.98 0.49
N GLY A 468 -16.33 22.87 1.70
CA GLY A 468 -17.01 22.28 2.84
C GLY A 468 -17.34 20.79 2.64
N ILE A 469 -16.40 20.03 2.05
CA ILE A 469 -16.60 18.61 1.73
C ILE A 469 -17.01 17.85 3.00
N THR A 470 -16.25 17.96 4.08
CA THR A 470 -16.48 17.19 5.32
C THR A 470 -17.75 17.60 6.08
N GLN A 471 -18.24 18.82 5.86
CA GLN A 471 -19.48 19.31 6.46
C GLN A 471 -20.73 18.71 5.79
N ASN A 472 -20.61 18.28 4.53
CA ASN A 472 -21.75 17.80 3.71
C ASN A 472 -21.61 16.35 3.26
N HIS A 473 -20.41 15.77 3.35
CA HIS A 473 -20.08 14.44 2.84
C HIS A 473 -19.29 13.65 3.88
N VAL A 474 -19.41 12.33 3.76
CA VAL A 474 -18.59 11.40 4.54
C VAL A 474 -17.18 11.40 3.96
N VAL A 475 -16.17 11.39 4.84
CA VAL A 475 -14.76 11.30 4.43
C VAL A 475 -14.05 10.18 5.19
N ALA A 476 -13.46 9.22 4.49
CA ALA A 476 -12.59 8.21 5.08
C ALA A 476 -11.14 8.69 5.10
N SER A 477 -10.39 8.15 6.07
CA SER A 477 -8.93 8.18 6.00
C SER A 477 -8.43 7.35 4.81
N SER A 478 -7.16 7.49 4.47
CA SER A 478 -6.42 6.67 3.51
C SER A 478 -5.47 5.72 4.24
N SER A 479 -5.93 5.14 5.35
CA SER A 479 -5.10 4.21 6.14
C SER A 479 -4.84 2.94 5.36
N SER A 480 -3.62 2.43 5.47
CA SER A 480 -3.13 1.33 4.66
C SER A 480 -2.60 0.20 5.54
N GLN A 481 -2.67 -1.03 5.02
CA GLN A 481 -2.07 -2.19 5.66
C GLN A 481 -1.35 -3.06 4.64
N VAL A 482 -0.45 -3.89 5.12
CA VAL A 482 0.29 -4.81 4.23
C VAL A 482 -0.58 -5.97 3.83
N TRP A 483 -0.67 -6.26 2.53
CA TRP A 483 -1.35 -7.46 2.06
C TRP A 483 -0.51 -8.71 2.37
N PRO A 484 -1.04 -9.70 3.10
CA PRO A 484 -0.36 -10.98 3.30
C PRO A 484 -0.09 -11.68 1.97
N GLY A 485 1.07 -12.31 1.81
CA GLY A 485 1.49 -12.96 0.56
C GLY A 485 2.47 -12.12 -0.25
N THR A 486 2.51 -10.80 -0.02
CA THR A 486 3.07 -9.87 -1.00
C THR A 486 4.49 -9.41 -0.74
N MET A 487 5.09 -9.85 0.37
CA MET A 487 6.41 -9.39 0.80
C MET A 487 6.53 -7.87 0.95
N GLY A 488 5.41 -7.16 1.14
CA GLY A 488 5.36 -5.71 1.27
C GLY A 488 5.28 -4.95 -0.06
N THR A 489 4.96 -5.65 -1.14
CA THR A 489 4.87 -5.04 -2.49
C THR A 489 3.48 -4.48 -2.80
N ILE A 490 2.46 -4.90 -2.07
CA ILE A 490 1.08 -4.40 -2.20
C ILE A 490 0.61 -3.97 -0.81
N ILE A 491 0.24 -2.69 -0.71
CA ILE A 491 -0.22 -2.05 0.52
C ILE A 491 -1.55 -1.38 0.23
N PRO A 492 -2.66 -2.14 0.26
CA PRO A 492 -3.96 -1.57 -0.05
C PRO A 492 -4.56 -0.89 1.19
N PRO A 493 -5.70 -0.20 1.04
CA PRO A 493 -6.45 0.34 2.17
C PRO A 493 -6.82 -0.73 3.20
N TYR A 494 -6.99 -0.31 4.46
CA TYR A 494 -7.24 -1.21 5.60
C TYR A 494 -8.39 -2.22 5.36
N ASP A 495 -9.63 -1.79 5.19
CA ASP A 495 -10.76 -2.71 4.97
C ASP A 495 -11.17 -2.76 3.50
N LEU A 496 -10.58 -3.70 2.77
CA LEU A 496 -10.96 -3.96 1.37
C LEU A 496 -12.43 -4.35 1.22
N SER A 497 -13.01 -4.97 2.25
CA SER A 497 -14.41 -5.40 2.22
C SER A 497 -15.36 -4.21 2.32
N ALA A 498 -14.91 -3.09 2.88
CA ALA A 498 -15.65 -1.83 2.94
C ALA A 498 -15.39 -0.89 1.75
N PHE A 499 -14.30 -1.08 1.02
CA PHE A 499 -13.93 -0.20 -0.10
C PHE A 499 -14.75 -0.52 -1.36
N ARG A 500 -15.47 0.46 -1.88
CA ARG A 500 -16.21 0.39 -3.15
C ARG A 500 -15.86 1.62 -3.98
N PRO A 501 -15.12 1.46 -5.09
CA PRO A 501 -14.86 2.55 -6.02
C PRO A 501 -16.15 3.20 -6.53
N GLU A 502 -16.05 4.41 -7.05
CA GLU A 502 -17.13 5.00 -7.81
C GLU A 502 -17.44 4.17 -9.06
N GLU A 503 -18.72 4.03 -9.38
CA GLU A 503 -19.17 3.30 -10.56
C GLU A 503 -18.99 4.14 -11.82
N THR A 504 -18.18 3.68 -12.77
CA THR A 504 -17.97 4.38 -14.05
C THR A 504 -18.23 3.44 -15.22
N LEU A 505 -18.42 4.01 -16.42
CA LEU A 505 -18.50 3.20 -17.63
C LEU A 505 -17.20 2.45 -17.91
N GLU A 506 -16.07 3.04 -17.52
CA GLU A 506 -14.74 2.47 -17.71
C GLU A 506 -14.60 1.20 -16.87
N ASN A 507 -14.94 1.24 -15.57
CA ASN A 507 -14.73 0.09 -14.69
C ASN A 507 -15.84 -0.97 -14.71
N LYS A 508 -16.89 -0.78 -15.52
CA LYS A 508 -18.08 -1.65 -15.55
C LYS A 508 -17.74 -3.12 -15.79
N ARG A 509 -16.92 -3.43 -16.79
CA ARG A 509 -16.55 -4.81 -17.13
C ARG A 509 -15.80 -5.50 -16.00
N VAL A 510 -14.88 -4.79 -15.36
CA VAL A 510 -14.08 -5.31 -14.24
C VAL A 510 -14.99 -5.64 -13.04
N ARG A 511 -15.99 -4.79 -12.80
CA ARG A 511 -17.00 -5.02 -11.76
C ARG A 511 -17.91 -6.22 -12.07
N GLU A 512 -18.31 -6.40 -13.32
CA GLU A 512 -19.08 -7.59 -13.75
C GLU A 512 -18.27 -8.88 -13.58
N MET A 513 -16.97 -8.86 -13.89
CA MET A 513 -16.05 -9.97 -13.63
C MET A 513 -15.90 -10.24 -12.13
N HIS A 514 -15.74 -9.19 -11.31
CA HIS A 514 -15.71 -9.30 -9.85
C HIS A 514 -16.99 -9.94 -9.30
N GLN A 515 -18.15 -9.47 -9.75
CA GLN A 515 -19.44 -10.03 -9.36
C GLN A 515 -19.54 -11.51 -9.72
N SER A 516 -19.13 -11.87 -10.94
CA SER A 516 -19.10 -13.27 -11.40
C SER A 516 -18.21 -14.16 -10.53
N PHE A 517 -17.08 -13.62 -10.06
CA PHE A 517 -16.17 -14.31 -9.14
C PHE A 517 -16.78 -14.49 -7.73
N CYS A 518 -17.47 -13.49 -7.22
CA CYS A 518 -18.23 -13.61 -5.96
C CYS A 518 -19.43 -14.57 -6.10
N GLU A 519 -19.96 -14.75 -7.30
CA GLU A 519 -21.05 -15.68 -7.63
C GLU A 519 -20.64 -17.14 -7.78
N LEU A 520 -19.35 -17.48 -7.60
CA LEU A 520 -18.89 -18.87 -7.49
C LEU A 520 -19.58 -19.66 -6.36
N MET A 521 -20.18 -18.95 -5.40
CA MET A 521 -21.06 -19.52 -4.37
C MET A 521 -22.40 -18.77 -4.33
N PRO A 522 -23.50 -19.42 -3.90
CA PRO A 522 -24.81 -18.78 -3.81
C PRO A 522 -24.82 -17.62 -2.82
N LYS A 523 -25.85 -16.77 -2.89
CA LYS A 523 -26.07 -15.70 -1.92
C LYS A 523 -26.18 -16.28 -0.51
N GLY A 524 -25.58 -15.59 0.46
CA GLY A 524 -25.61 -15.95 1.88
C GLY A 524 -24.47 -16.86 2.31
N ASP A 525 -23.76 -17.47 1.35
CA ASP A 525 -22.55 -18.23 1.64
C ASP A 525 -21.40 -17.29 2.05
N ARG A 526 -20.61 -17.66 3.07
CA ARG A 526 -19.49 -16.85 3.57
C ARG A 526 -18.44 -16.47 2.52
N TRP A 527 -18.33 -17.22 1.42
CA TRP A 527 -17.49 -16.83 0.28
C TRP A 527 -17.81 -15.43 -0.22
N ARG A 528 -19.08 -15.01 -0.20
CA ARG A 528 -19.51 -13.67 -0.63
C ARG A 528 -18.83 -12.54 0.16
N ASN A 529 -18.47 -12.80 1.42
CA ASN A 529 -17.68 -11.87 2.21
C ASN A 529 -16.19 -11.94 1.86
N MET A 530 -15.64 -13.16 1.74
CA MET A 530 -14.22 -13.38 1.45
C MET A 530 -13.81 -13.00 0.01
N CYS A 531 -14.73 -13.06 -0.95
CA CYS A 531 -14.44 -12.81 -2.35
C CYS A 531 -13.93 -11.38 -2.58
N GLU A 532 -14.35 -10.41 -1.78
CA GLU A 532 -13.87 -9.02 -1.81
C GLU A 532 -12.36 -8.94 -1.58
N ALA A 533 -11.86 -9.70 -0.60
CA ALA A 533 -10.45 -9.83 -0.29
C ALA A 533 -9.68 -10.69 -1.32
N CYS A 534 -10.29 -11.75 -1.84
CA CYS A 534 -9.62 -12.69 -2.75
C CYS A 534 -9.67 -12.29 -4.23
N SER A 535 -10.50 -11.31 -4.62
CA SER A 535 -10.75 -10.99 -6.02
C SER A 535 -9.61 -10.14 -6.61
N PRO A 536 -8.93 -10.61 -7.68
CA PRO A 536 -7.93 -9.79 -8.37
C PRO A 536 -8.57 -8.56 -9.04
N MET A 537 -9.83 -8.67 -9.47
CA MET A 537 -10.60 -7.55 -10.02
C MET A 537 -10.82 -6.45 -8.96
N GLN A 538 -11.24 -6.84 -7.76
CA GLN A 538 -11.46 -5.87 -6.67
C GLN A 538 -10.14 -5.22 -6.23
N LEU A 539 -9.07 -6.01 -6.12
CA LEU A 539 -7.74 -5.49 -5.79
C LEU A 539 -7.27 -4.45 -6.82
N PHE A 540 -7.44 -4.73 -8.12
CA PHE A 540 -7.12 -3.77 -9.17
C PHE A 540 -7.95 -2.48 -9.04
N LEU A 541 -9.26 -2.61 -8.83
CA LEU A 541 -10.14 -1.45 -8.73
C LEU A 541 -9.76 -0.55 -7.55
N ILE A 542 -9.43 -1.16 -6.42
CA ILE A 542 -8.93 -0.46 -5.24
C ILE A 542 -7.61 0.23 -5.55
N GLN A 543 -6.62 -0.50 -6.09
CA GLN A 543 -5.29 0.05 -6.41
C GLN A 543 -5.37 1.20 -7.41
N SER A 544 -6.16 1.08 -8.46
CA SER A 544 -6.31 2.11 -9.49
C SER A 544 -7.00 3.37 -8.97
N THR A 545 -7.99 3.22 -8.09
CA THR A 545 -8.71 4.34 -7.47
C THR A 545 -7.85 5.07 -6.44
N ASP A 546 -7.09 4.32 -5.63
CA ASP A 546 -6.22 4.85 -4.59
C ASP A 546 -4.86 5.34 -5.12
N ASP A 547 -4.59 5.18 -6.42
CA ASP A 547 -3.29 5.51 -6.99
C ASP A 547 -3.03 7.02 -7.01
N VAL A 548 -1.90 7.41 -6.40
CA VAL A 548 -1.46 8.80 -6.26
C VAL A 548 -1.26 9.50 -7.61
N THR A 549 -0.98 8.75 -8.67
CA THR A 549 -0.80 9.32 -10.02
C THR A 549 -2.13 9.72 -10.64
N THR A 550 -3.23 9.04 -10.27
CA THR A 550 -4.60 9.31 -10.72
C THR A 550 -5.24 10.44 -9.91
N ASN A 551 -5.13 10.40 -8.58
CA ASN A 551 -5.81 11.37 -7.71
C ASN A 551 -4.97 12.61 -7.37
N HIS A 552 -3.69 12.65 -7.74
CA HIS A 552 -2.77 13.75 -7.45
C HIS A 552 -2.69 14.15 -5.96
N ARG A 553 -2.90 13.19 -5.04
CA ARG A 553 -3.00 13.42 -3.58
C ARG A 553 -4.15 14.36 -3.19
N LEU A 554 -5.17 14.48 -4.03
CA LEU A 554 -6.41 15.18 -3.71
C LEU A 554 -7.46 14.18 -3.22
N PRO A 555 -8.44 14.63 -2.41
CA PRO A 555 -9.57 13.80 -2.05
C PRO A 555 -10.27 13.25 -3.30
N TYR A 556 -10.56 11.96 -3.31
CA TYR A 556 -11.19 11.29 -4.45
C TYR A 556 -12.48 10.60 -4.02
N GLN A 557 -13.43 10.52 -4.95
CA GLN A 557 -14.77 10.01 -4.68
C GLN A 557 -14.81 8.48 -4.69
N VAL A 558 -15.58 7.91 -3.76
CA VAL A 558 -15.86 6.48 -3.65
C VAL A 558 -17.34 6.27 -3.30
N THR A 559 -17.85 5.07 -3.56
CA THR A 559 -19.18 4.66 -3.11
C THR A 559 -19.18 4.32 -1.62
N SER A 560 -18.08 3.75 -1.13
CA SER A 560 -17.88 3.40 0.28
C SER A 560 -16.39 3.22 0.55
N ALA A 561 -15.90 3.62 1.72
CA ALA A 561 -14.60 3.22 2.23
C ALA A 561 -14.62 3.25 3.76
N PHE A 562 -13.99 2.28 4.41
CA PHE A 562 -13.74 2.35 5.84
C PHE A 562 -12.29 1.92 6.08
N ASN A 563 -11.38 2.88 5.97
CA ASN A 563 -9.96 2.59 6.08
C ASN A 563 -9.54 2.71 7.55
N GLY A 564 -10.26 2.05 8.45
CA GLY A 564 -10.08 2.13 9.90
C GLY A 564 -10.67 3.38 10.55
N LEU A 565 -10.70 4.53 9.86
CA LEU A 565 -11.39 5.74 10.30
C LEU A 565 -12.27 6.35 9.22
N THR A 566 -13.40 6.88 9.64
CA THR A 566 -14.30 7.64 8.76
C THR A 566 -15.01 8.73 9.56
N ILE A 567 -15.01 9.95 9.05
CA ILE A 567 -15.74 11.08 9.62
C ILE A 567 -17.07 11.28 8.91
N TYR A 568 -18.12 11.45 9.71
CA TYR A 568 -19.50 11.61 9.30
C TYR A 568 -20.03 12.95 9.84
N PRO A 569 -20.53 13.85 8.98
CA PRO A 569 -21.30 14.99 9.47
C PRO A 569 -22.59 14.48 10.12
N LEU A 570 -22.81 14.85 11.38
CA LEU A 570 -23.99 14.43 12.14
C LEU A 570 -25.27 15.09 11.61
N SER A 571 -25.17 16.27 10.99
CA SER A 571 -26.26 16.89 10.24
C SER A 571 -26.82 15.96 9.16
N LEU A 572 -25.94 15.33 8.37
CA LEU A 572 -26.33 14.39 7.31
C LEU A 572 -27.03 13.15 7.89
N ILE A 573 -26.50 12.56 8.95
CA ILE A 573 -27.12 11.40 9.61
C ILE A 573 -28.50 11.78 10.15
N ARG A 574 -28.63 12.94 10.82
CA ARG A 574 -29.90 13.44 11.36
C ARG A 574 -30.92 13.72 10.26
N GLU A 575 -30.50 14.29 9.13
CA GLU A 575 -31.34 14.53 7.95
C GLU A 575 -31.91 13.22 7.39
N ARG A 576 -31.07 12.18 7.28
CA ARG A 576 -31.50 10.85 6.83
C ARG A 576 -32.39 10.14 7.87
N GLY A 577 -32.23 10.47 9.15
CA GLY A 577 -33.07 9.96 10.23
C GLY A 577 -33.04 8.45 10.33
N SER A 578 -34.21 7.81 10.38
CA SER A 578 -34.33 6.35 10.50
C SER A 578 -33.86 5.56 9.27
N LEU A 579 -33.54 6.24 8.16
CA LEU A 579 -32.95 5.61 6.98
C LEU A 579 -31.43 5.42 7.12
N ALA A 580 -30.74 6.19 7.98
CA ALA A 580 -29.31 6.01 8.23
C ALA A 580 -29.10 4.75 9.08
N LYS A 581 -28.78 3.63 8.42
CA LYS A 581 -28.72 2.32 9.06
C LYS A 581 -27.52 1.50 8.62
N TYR A 582 -26.88 0.88 9.61
CA TYR A 582 -25.92 -0.19 9.34
C TYR A 582 -26.69 -1.43 8.90
N ASP A 583 -26.22 -2.07 7.83
CA ASP A 583 -26.79 -3.30 7.32
C ASP A 583 -25.72 -4.17 6.66
N SER A 584 -25.89 -5.49 6.73
CA SER A 584 -24.94 -6.47 6.17
C SER A 584 -25.38 -7.00 4.80
N GLY A 585 -26.27 -6.28 4.10
CA GLY A 585 -26.91 -6.68 2.85
C GLY A 585 -27.98 -7.77 3.01
N ASP A 586 -28.74 -8.02 1.94
CA ASP A 586 -29.81 -9.03 1.91
C ASP A 586 -29.32 -10.45 2.22
N ASP A 587 -28.03 -10.70 2.06
CA ASP A 587 -27.40 -12.00 2.25
C ASP A 587 -26.55 -12.08 3.53
N ASN A 588 -26.49 -11.01 4.33
CA ASN A 588 -25.71 -10.89 5.56
C ASN A 588 -24.19 -11.12 5.40
N GLN A 589 -23.63 -10.92 4.20
CA GLN A 589 -22.19 -11.12 3.94
C GLN A 589 -21.45 -9.82 3.61
N ARG A 590 -22.17 -8.73 3.34
CA ARG A 590 -21.59 -7.41 3.05
C ARG A 590 -21.09 -6.75 4.33
N CYS A 591 -19.95 -6.06 4.26
CA CYS A 591 -19.43 -5.21 5.34
C CYS A 591 -20.48 -4.14 5.72
N GLU A 592 -20.74 -3.99 7.02
CA GLU A 592 -21.78 -3.11 7.55
C GLU A 592 -21.57 -1.63 7.20
N HIS A 593 -20.31 -1.24 7.02
CA HIS A 593 -19.93 0.11 6.60
C HIS A 593 -20.47 0.43 5.20
N VAL A 594 -20.46 -0.54 4.28
CA VAL A 594 -21.02 -0.36 2.93
C VAL A 594 -22.52 -0.10 3.02
N GLY A 595 -23.25 -0.87 3.84
CA GLY A 595 -24.68 -0.66 4.08
C GLY A 595 -24.96 0.75 4.63
N PHE A 596 -24.18 1.17 5.63
CA PHE A 596 -24.32 2.50 6.23
C PHE A 596 -24.06 3.62 5.22
N HIS A 597 -22.97 3.56 4.44
CA HIS A 597 -22.67 4.58 3.42
C HIS A 597 -23.77 4.69 2.35
N LEU A 598 -24.24 3.56 1.83
CA LEU A 598 -25.34 3.53 0.87
C LEU A 598 -26.62 4.12 1.46
N SER A 599 -26.90 3.85 2.75
CA SER A 599 -28.07 4.37 3.44
C SER A 599 -28.08 5.91 3.56
N LEU A 600 -26.91 6.56 3.52
CA LEU A 600 -26.79 8.01 3.56
C LEU A 600 -27.12 8.67 2.21
N ASN A 601 -27.06 7.92 1.10
CA ASN A 601 -27.37 8.39 -0.25
C ASN A 601 -26.69 9.73 -0.61
N LYS A 602 -25.41 9.81 -0.29
CA LYS A 602 -24.50 10.91 -0.63
C LYS A 602 -23.17 10.33 -1.11
N PRO A 603 -22.45 11.05 -1.98
CA PRO A 603 -21.11 10.64 -2.33
C PRO A 603 -20.20 10.71 -1.09
N MET A 604 -19.21 9.84 -1.07
CA MET A 604 -18.20 9.75 -0.04
C MET A 604 -16.83 10.01 -0.65
N TYR A 605 -15.90 10.53 0.14
CA TYR A 605 -14.53 10.78 -0.30
C TYR A 605 -13.52 10.03 0.56
N VAL A 606 -12.35 9.75 0.00
CA VAL A 606 -11.16 9.36 0.75
C VAL A 606 -10.18 10.53 0.71
N ASN A 607 -9.63 10.93 1.85
CA ASN A 607 -8.58 11.94 1.90
C ASN A 607 -7.19 11.27 1.97
N PRO A 608 -6.38 11.28 0.89
CA PRO A 608 -5.05 10.67 0.89
C PRO A 608 -4.08 11.31 1.90
N LYS A 609 -4.35 12.55 2.34
CA LYS A 609 -3.53 13.25 3.33
C LYS A 609 -3.91 12.96 4.78
N TRP A 610 -5.00 12.24 5.02
CA TRP A 610 -5.35 11.71 6.33
C TRP A 610 -5.10 10.20 6.33
N THR A 611 -3.86 9.79 6.60
CA THR A 611 -3.46 8.38 6.54
C THR A 611 -2.98 7.86 7.89
N MET A 612 -3.01 6.53 8.02
CA MET A 612 -2.41 5.77 9.11
C MET A 612 -1.86 4.47 8.53
N ASN A 613 -0.58 4.21 8.75
CA ASN A 613 0.05 2.97 8.31
C ASN A 613 -0.01 1.97 9.45
N LEU A 614 -0.75 0.88 9.27
CA LEU A 614 -0.87 -0.16 10.30
C LEU A 614 0.45 -0.89 10.53
N LYS A 615 0.66 -1.35 11.76
CA LYS A 615 1.80 -2.19 12.11
C LYS A 615 1.71 -3.53 11.37
N PRO A 616 2.75 -3.97 10.63
CA PRO A 616 2.75 -5.31 10.02
C PRO A 616 2.68 -6.45 11.04
N SER A 617 3.02 -6.19 12.31
CA SER A 617 2.88 -7.11 13.44
C SER A 617 1.47 -7.12 14.07
N LYS A 618 0.63 -6.12 13.75
CA LYS A 618 -0.78 -6.04 14.15
C LYS A 618 -1.65 -5.66 12.93
N PRO A 619 -1.75 -6.55 11.91
CA PRO A 619 -2.60 -6.30 10.76
C PRO A 619 -4.08 -6.34 11.15
N GLY A 620 -4.95 -5.79 10.29
CA GLY A 620 -6.39 -5.91 10.45
C GLY A 620 -6.87 -7.36 10.32
N GLY A 621 -7.91 -7.71 11.09
CA GLY A 621 -8.52 -9.02 11.05
C GLY A 621 -7.86 -10.06 11.97
N PRO A 622 -8.20 -11.36 11.81
CA PRO A 622 -7.72 -12.38 12.71
C PRO A 622 -6.24 -12.68 12.45
N THR A 623 -5.48 -12.90 13.51
CA THR A 623 -4.08 -13.34 13.45
C THR A 623 -3.88 -14.67 14.21
N GLY A 624 -2.71 -15.27 14.09
CA GLY A 624 -2.36 -16.47 14.86
C GLY A 624 -3.19 -17.70 14.50
N TRP A 625 -3.48 -18.52 15.51
CA TRP A 625 -4.23 -19.76 15.34
C TRP A 625 -5.65 -19.54 14.79
N ARG A 626 -6.29 -18.41 15.15
CA ARG A 626 -7.61 -18.05 14.65
C ARG A 626 -7.59 -17.79 13.13
N ALA A 627 -6.54 -17.14 12.64
CA ALA A 627 -6.31 -16.92 11.21
C ALA A 627 -6.08 -18.24 10.46
N ILE A 628 -5.19 -19.09 10.98
CA ILE A 628 -4.90 -20.41 10.39
C ILE A 628 -6.18 -21.25 10.30
N LYS A 629 -6.95 -21.32 11.39
CA LYS A 629 -8.22 -22.06 11.42
C LYS A 629 -9.21 -21.55 10.38
N THR A 630 -9.32 -20.23 10.24
CA THR A 630 -10.16 -19.56 9.23
C THR A 630 -9.74 -19.96 7.81
N LEU A 631 -8.44 -19.91 7.51
CA LEU A 631 -7.90 -20.27 6.21
C LEU A 631 -8.12 -21.76 5.90
N VAL A 632 -7.85 -22.65 6.85
CA VAL A 632 -8.08 -24.09 6.71
C VAL A 632 -9.55 -24.37 6.40
N TYR A 633 -10.49 -23.75 7.11
CA TYR A 633 -11.91 -23.94 6.83
C TYR A 633 -12.33 -23.35 5.47
N ALA A 634 -11.73 -22.25 5.03
CA ALA A 634 -11.97 -21.74 3.69
C ALA A 634 -11.48 -22.73 2.62
N VAL A 635 -10.28 -23.30 2.81
CA VAL A 635 -9.65 -24.25 1.88
C VAL A 635 -10.48 -25.53 1.77
N PHE A 636 -10.79 -26.18 2.90
CA PHE A 636 -11.47 -27.47 2.89
C PHE A 636 -13.00 -27.36 2.81
N GLY A 637 -13.58 -26.23 3.22
CA GLY A 637 -15.02 -26.01 3.15
C GLY A 637 -15.53 -25.68 1.75
N ARG A 638 -14.65 -25.22 0.84
CA ARG A 638 -15.01 -24.75 -0.52
C ARG A 638 -14.01 -25.21 -1.58
N PRO A 639 -13.80 -26.51 -1.78
CA PRO A 639 -12.77 -27.02 -2.68
C PRO A 639 -12.91 -26.51 -4.11
N ASN A 640 -14.13 -26.33 -4.63
CA ASN A 640 -14.36 -25.82 -5.98
C ASN A 640 -13.88 -24.38 -6.17
N VAL A 641 -14.16 -23.51 -5.19
CA VAL A 641 -13.71 -22.11 -5.21
C VAL A 641 -12.19 -22.06 -5.11
N MET A 642 -11.62 -22.84 -4.19
CA MET A 642 -10.18 -22.88 -3.98
C MET A 642 -9.44 -23.42 -5.21
N PHE A 643 -10.00 -24.44 -5.86
CA PHE A 643 -9.49 -24.92 -7.14
C PHE A 643 -9.49 -23.81 -8.19
N ALA A 644 -10.60 -23.08 -8.33
CA ALA A 644 -10.69 -21.97 -9.29
C ALA A 644 -9.66 -20.86 -9.02
N ILE A 645 -9.46 -20.47 -7.75
CA ILE A 645 -8.47 -19.47 -7.36
C ILE A 645 -7.04 -19.96 -7.64
N VAL A 646 -6.69 -21.15 -7.13
CA VAL A 646 -5.31 -21.68 -7.26
C VAL A 646 -4.97 -21.95 -8.72
N PHE A 647 -5.91 -22.51 -9.48
CA PHE A 647 -5.71 -22.75 -10.91
C PHE A 647 -5.60 -21.44 -11.69
N GLY A 648 -6.48 -20.47 -11.42
CA GLY A 648 -6.43 -19.15 -12.04
C GLY A 648 -5.09 -18.45 -11.78
N ASN A 649 -4.67 -18.38 -10.52
CA ASN A 649 -3.39 -17.79 -10.15
C ASN A 649 -2.22 -18.54 -10.81
N LEU A 650 -2.23 -19.88 -10.84
CA LEU A 650 -1.19 -20.65 -11.54
C LEU A 650 -1.11 -20.29 -13.03
N VAL A 651 -2.24 -20.13 -13.71
CA VAL A 651 -2.27 -19.73 -15.14
C VAL A 651 -1.66 -18.33 -15.31
N PHE A 652 -2.01 -17.36 -14.47
CA PHE A 652 -1.44 -16.02 -14.53
C PHE A 652 0.06 -15.98 -14.22
N PHE A 653 0.50 -16.70 -13.17
CA PHE A 653 1.92 -16.88 -12.87
C PHE A 653 2.66 -17.48 -14.06
N TRP A 654 2.12 -18.55 -14.64
CA TRP A 654 2.76 -19.21 -15.78
C TRP A 654 2.88 -18.33 -17.00
N MET A 655 1.84 -17.55 -17.34
CA MET A 655 1.91 -16.59 -18.44
C MET A 655 2.96 -15.51 -18.19
N PHE A 656 2.96 -14.91 -16.99
CA PHE A 656 3.88 -13.84 -16.62
C PHE A 656 5.34 -14.32 -16.58
N VAL A 657 5.61 -15.42 -15.88
CA VAL A 657 6.93 -16.05 -15.79
C VAL A 657 7.41 -16.49 -17.17
N SER A 658 6.54 -17.04 -18.02
CA SER A 658 6.95 -17.45 -19.38
C SER A 658 7.37 -16.25 -20.23
N ALA A 659 6.69 -15.11 -20.12
CA ALA A 659 7.08 -13.89 -20.84
C ALA A 659 8.45 -13.38 -20.36
N PHE A 660 8.65 -13.23 -19.05
CA PHE A 660 9.94 -12.81 -18.49
C PHE A 660 11.06 -13.83 -18.74
N TRP A 661 10.73 -15.12 -18.81
CA TRP A 661 11.66 -16.17 -19.17
C TRP A 661 12.19 -15.99 -20.61
N LEU A 662 11.31 -15.73 -21.58
CA LEU A 662 11.69 -15.47 -22.97
C LEU A 662 12.54 -14.19 -23.11
N ILE A 663 12.20 -13.15 -22.37
CA ILE A 663 12.99 -11.91 -22.30
C ILE A 663 14.37 -12.22 -21.71
N GLY A 664 14.44 -12.96 -20.61
CA GLY A 664 15.69 -13.38 -19.99
C GLY A 664 16.59 -14.20 -20.95
N LEU A 665 16.00 -15.12 -21.72
CA LEU A 665 16.74 -15.90 -22.73
C LEU A 665 17.30 -15.00 -23.83
N SER A 666 16.51 -14.02 -24.28
CA SER A 666 16.91 -13.03 -25.29
C SER A 666 18.08 -12.17 -24.80
N LEU A 667 17.97 -11.61 -23.59
CA LEU A 667 19.03 -10.81 -22.96
C LEU A 667 20.32 -11.61 -22.78
N ARG A 668 20.19 -12.86 -22.32
CA ARG A 668 21.32 -13.76 -22.15
C ARG A 668 22.01 -14.08 -23.47
N GLY A 669 21.25 -14.35 -24.53
CA GLY A 669 21.77 -14.61 -25.87
C GLY A 669 22.57 -13.42 -26.40
N LEU A 670 22.02 -12.21 -26.27
CA LEU A 670 22.70 -10.97 -26.65
C LEU A 670 23.98 -10.75 -25.82
N TRP A 671 23.90 -10.92 -24.50
CA TRP A 671 25.05 -10.82 -23.60
C TRP A 671 26.18 -11.76 -23.99
N GLY A 672 25.86 -13.03 -24.31
CA GLY A 672 26.82 -14.01 -24.79
C GLY A 672 27.56 -13.57 -26.05
N VAL A 673 26.86 -12.96 -27.03
CA VAL A 673 27.46 -12.43 -28.25
C VAL A 673 28.38 -11.24 -27.96
N PHE A 674 27.98 -10.32 -27.07
CA PHE A 674 28.80 -9.17 -26.71
C PHE A 674 30.09 -9.57 -25.98
N VAL A 675 29.99 -10.50 -25.01
CA VAL A 675 31.15 -10.98 -24.24
C VAL A 675 32.12 -11.77 -25.12
N THR A 676 31.61 -12.69 -25.94
CA THR A 676 32.46 -13.52 -26.81
C THR A 676 33.03 -12.74 -28.01
N GLY A 677 32.26 -11.79 -28.55
CA GLY A 677 32.70 -10.91 -29.64
C GLY A 677 33.91 -10.07 -29.24
N SER A 678 33.95 -9.57 -28.00
CA SER A 678 35.09 -8.80 -27.48
C SER A 678 36.38 -9.63 -27.34
N GLY A 679 36.26 -10.93 -27.05
CA GLY A 679 37.42 -11.81 -26.85
C GLY A 679 38.09 -12.27 -28.15
N SER A 680 37.32 -12.44 -29.23
CA SER A 680 37.85 -12.89 -30.53
C SER A 680 38.76 -11.84 -31.17
N GLU A 681 38.42 -10.56 -31.03
CA GLU A 681 39.17 -9.45 -31.62
C GLU A 681 40.58 -9.34 -31.01
N LYS A 682 40.69 -9.45 -29.68
CA LYS A 682 42.00 -9.49 -29.00
C LYS A 682 42.85 -10.70 -29.39
N ARG A 683 42.23 -11.84 -29.71
CA ARG A 683 42.95 -13.05 -30.11
C ARG A 683 43.46 -12.98 -31.55
N MET A 684 42.75 -12.30 -32.44
CA MET A 684 43.25 -12.02 -33.79
C MET A 684 44.34 -10.94 -33.79
N GLU A 685 44.23 -9.92 -32.93
CA GLU A 685 45.26 -8.87 -32.81
C GLU A 685 46.57 -9.40 -32.20
N GLY A 686 46.48 -10.35 -31.25
CA GLY A 686 47.66 -11.07 -30.74
C GLY A 686 48.32 -11.96 -31.80
N ARG A 687 47.53 -12.68 -32.60
CA ARG A 687 48.04 -13.59 -33.64
C ARG A 687 48.62 -12.85 -34.85
N SER A 688 48.19 -11.62 -35.10
CA SER A 688 48.78 -10.75 -36.12
C SER A 688 50.16 -10.23 -35.72
N LYS A 689 50.45 -10.08 -34.42
CA LYS A 689 51.78 -9.67 -33.95
C LYS A 689 52.81 -10.80 -33.98
N ASP A 690 52.37 -12.04 -33.84
CA ASP A 690 53.27 -13.21 -33.90
C ASP A 690 53.67 -13.62 -35.34
N PHE A 691 52.96 -13.12 -36.37
CA PHE A 691 53.27 -13.41 -37.77
C PHE A 691 54.29 -12.44 -38.41
N ASP A 692 54.71 -11.40 -37.70
CA ASP A 692 55.67 -10.39 -38.20
C ASP A 692 57.15 -10.66 -37.79
N VAL A 693 57.47 -11.82 -37.18
CA VAL A 693 58.83 -12.11 -36.67
C VAL A 693 59.53 -13.33 -37.31
N SER A 694 58.91 -14.05 -38.26
CA SER A 694 59.65 -15.09 -39.01
C SER A 694 60.38 -14.47 -40.20
N GLY A 695 61.61 -14.00 -39.94
CA GLY A 695 62.58 -13.65 -40.96
C GLY A 695 62.77 -14.80 -41.96
N ILE A 696 62.70 -14.45 -43.24
CA ILE A 696 63.02 -15.33 -44.36
C ILE A 696 64.55 -15.56 -44.34
N GLU A 697 65.00 -16.70 -43.83
CA GLU A 697 66.35 -17.21 -44.10
C GLU A 697 66.37 -17.85 -45.49
N THR A 698 67.00 -17.15 -46.44
CA THR A 698 67.47 -17.71 -47.71
C THR A 698 68.90 -18.23 -47.60
N ARG A 699 69.19 -19.34 -48.31
CA ARG A 699 70.50 -19.92 -48.75
C ARG A 699 70.91 -21.22 -48.05
N GLU A 700 71.51 -22.23 -48.69
CA GLU A 700 72.05 -22.41 -50.06
C GLU A 700 72.18 -23.91 -50.39
N MET A 701 72.25 -24.24 -51.69
CA MET A 701 72.85 -25.47 -52.24
C MET A 701 74.37 -25.40 -52.20
#